data_AF-A0A2I0U544-F1
#
_entry.id   AF-A0A2I0U544-F1
#
_cell.length_a   1.000
_cell.length_b   1.000
_cell.length_c   1.000
_cell.angle_alpha   90.00
_cell.angle_beta   90.00
_cell.angle_gamma   90.00
#
_symmetry.space_group_name_H-M   'P 1'
#
loop_
_entity.id
_entity.type
_entity.pdbx_description
1 polymer ?
#
loop_
_entity_poly.entity_id
_entity_poly.type
_entity_poly.pdbx_seq_one_letter_code
_entity_poly.pdbx_strand_id
1 'polypeptide(L)'
;MPRPIHFGATGKLASADIETYLLEKSRVTFQLKAERSYHIFYQIMSNKKPELIEMLLITTNPYDYLYVSQGEITVPSINDQEELMATDSAIDILGFTPDEKTAIYKLTGAVMHYGNLKFKQKQREEQAEPDGTEVADKAAYLMGLNSADLLKALCYPRVKVGNEYVTKGQTVQQVYNSVGALAKSVFEKMFLWMVVRINQQLDTKQPRQYFIGVLDIAGFEIFDFNSLEQLCINFTNEKLQQFFNHHMFVLEQEEYKKEGIEWEFIDFGMDLAACIELIEKPMGIFSILEEECMFPKATDTSFKNKLYDQHLGKSNNFQKPKPGKGKAEAHFSLVHYAGTVDYNITGWLEKNKDPLNETVVGLYQKSSLKTLALLFASVGGAEAESGGGGKKGAKKKGSSFQTVSALFRENLNKLMSNLRSTHPHFVRCLIPNETKTPGAMEHELVLHQLRCNGVLEGIRICRKGFPSRILYADFKQRYKVLNASAIPEGQFIDSKKASEKLLGSIDVDHTQYKFGHTKVFFKAGLIGLLEEMRDDKLAQLITRTQAMCRGFLMRVEFKKMMERRESIFCIQYNVRSFMNVKHWPWMKLNMESVSKAKANLEKMCRSLEDQLSEIKTKEEEQQRTINDISAQRARLQTESGEYSRQVEEKDVLISQLSRGKQAFTQQIEELKRHLEEEIKASLEHEEGKILRLQLELNQVKSEIDRKIAEKDEEIDQMKRNHLRIVESMQSTLDAEIRSRNEALRLKKKMEGDLNEIEIQLSHANRQAAEAQKNLRNTQGVLKDTQIHLDDALRTQEDLKEQVAMVERRANLLQAEIEELRAALEQTERCRKVAEQELMDASERVQLLHTQNTSLINTKKKLETDISQIQSEMEDTIQEARNAEEKAKKAITDAAMMAEELKKEQDTSAHLERMKKNLDQTEELSNVNLTKFRKIQHELEEAEERADIAESQVNKLRAKSREIGKKAESEE
;
A
#
# COMPACT_ATOMS: atom_id res chain seq x y z
N MET A 1 -14.88 -1.88 -5.15
CA MET A 1 -13.54 -1.36 -5.46
C MET A 1 -12.76 -1.18 -4.17
N PRO A 2 -11.70 -1.95 -3.90
CA PRO A 2 -10.64 -1.54 -3.02
C PRO A 2 -10.01 -0.27 -3.58
N ARG A 3 -9.85 0.74 -2.73
CA ARG A 3 -9.01 1.91 -3.02
C ARG A 3 -7.84 1.89 -2.05
N PRO A 4 -6.68 1.31 -2.42
CA PRO A 4 -5.45 1.51 -1.67
C PRO A 4 -5.03 2.97 -1.70
N ILE A 5 -5.16 3.63 -0.56
CA ILE A 5 -4.69 4.99 -0.33
C ILE A 5 -3.31 4.88 0.31
N HIS A 6 -2.27 5.36 -0.38
CA HIS A 6 -0.89 5.26 0.08
C HIS A 6 -0.45 6.51 0.83
N PHE A 7 0.30 6.31 1.91
CA PHE A 7 0.83 7.36 2.77
C PHE A 7 2.36 7.31 2.78
N GLY A 8 2.96 8.50 2.74
CA GLY A 8 4.40 8.66 2.92
C GLY A 8 4.82 8.63 4.39
N ALA A 9 6.12 8.76 4.65
CA ALA A 9 6.69 8.69 6.00
C ALA A 9 6.15 9.73 7.00
N THR A 10 5.59 10.83 6.50
CA THR A 10 4.99 11.90 7.34
C THR A 10 3.50 11.67 7.64
N GLY A 11 2.91 10.58 7.16
CA GLY A 11 1.47 10.32 7.27
C GLY A 11 0.61 11.11 6.29
N LYS A 12 1.21 11.84 5.34
CA LYS A 12 0.49 12.53 4.27
C LYS A 12 0.23 11.60 3.09
N LEU A 13 -0.84 11.88 2.35
CA LEU A 13 -1.18 11.19 1.10
C LEU A 13 -0.04 11.28 0.10
N ALA A 14 0.41 10.13 -0.39
CA ALA A 14 1.48 10.01 -1.38
C ALA A 14 0.91 9.64 -2.76
N SER A 15 0.08 8.60 -2.84
CA SER A 15 -0.57 8.15 -4.07
C SER A 15 -1.84 7.38 -3.75
N ALA A 16 -2.61 7.01 -4.77
CA ALA A 16 -3.76 6.12 -4.62
C ALA A 16 -3.87 5.19 -5.81
N ASP A 17 -4.28 3.94 -5.55
CA ASP A 17 -4.61 2.97 -6.59
C ASP A 17 -6.10 2.62 -6.46
N ILE A 18 -6.74 2.24 -7.57
CA ILE A 18 -8.13 1.80 -7.63
C ILE A 18 -8.18 0.45 -8.30
N GLU A 19 -8.73 -0.54 -7.61
CA GLU A 19 -8.93 -1.89 -8.15
C GLU A 19 -10.42 -2.20 -8.33
N THR A 20 -10.78 -2.81 -9.45
CA THR A 20 -12.17 -3.13 -9.81
C THR A 20 -12.46 -4.63 -9.71
N TYR A 21 -13.33 -4.95 -8.76
CA TYR A 21 -14.00 -6.22 -8.46
C TYR A 21 -14.80 -6.84 -9.61
N LEU A 22 -15.86 -6.10 -9.91
CA LEU A 22 -17.01 -6.55 -10.66
C LEU A 22 -17.69 -5.29 -11.15
N LEU A 23 -17.84 -5.18 -12.47
CA LEU A 23 -18.74 -4.23 -13.10
C LEU A 23 -20.01 -4.99 -13.46
N GLU A 24 -21.16 -4.52 -13.01
CA GLU A 24 -22.45 -5.11 -13.33
C GLU A 24 -22.86 -4.77 -14.77
N LYS A 25 -22.17 -5.40 -15.73
CA LYS A 25 -22.31 -5.07 -17.16
C LYS A 25 -23.69 -5.38 -17.72
N SER A 26 -24.43 -6.33 -17.14
CA SER A 26 -25.81 -6.65 -17.53
C SER A 26 -26.72 -5.41 -17.49
N ARG A 27 -26.47 -4.50 -16.53
CA ARG A 27 -27.20 -3.24 -16.34
C ARG A 27 -27.08 -2.27 -17.51
N VAL A 28 -26.10 -2.45 -18.39
CA VAL A 28 -25.99 -1.68 -19.65
C VAL A 28 -27.14 -2.05 -20.60
N THR A 29 -27.50 -3.33 -20.70
CA THR A 29 -28.45 -3.84 -21.70
C THR A 29 -29.85 -4.10 -21.14
N PHE A 30 -29.96 -4.31 -19.83
CA PHE A 30 -31.20 -4.70 -19.16
C PHE A 30 -31.28 -4.07 -17.78
N GLN A 31 -32.48 -3.61 -17.38
CA GLN A 31 -32.75 -3.08 -16.04
C GLN A 31 -34.05 -3.68 -15.49
N LEU A 32 -34.10 -3.94 -14.18
CA LEU A 32 -35.37 -4.26 -13.52
C LEU A 32 -36.24 -3.01 -13.39
N LYS A 33 -37.55 -3.20 -13.17
CA LYS A 33 -38.55 -2.12 -13.15
C LYS A 33 -38.23 -0.98 -12.15
N ALA A 34 -37.59 -1.31 -11.03
CA ALA A 34 -37.23 -0.35 -9.98
C ALA A 34 -35.76 0.14 -10.08
N GLU A 35 -35.04 -0.24 -11.13
CA GLU A 35 -33.62 0.08 -11.31
C GLU A 35 -33.41 1.10 -12.41
N ARG A 36 -32.30 1.83 -12.33
CA ARG A 36 -31.85 2.77 -13.35
C ARG A 36 -30.60 2.21 -14.02
N SER A 37 -30.38 2.55 -15.30
CA SER A 37 -29.11 2.27 -15.99
C SER A 37 -27.97 3.14 -15.41
N TYR A 38 -26.76 3.06 -15.98
CA TYR A 38 -25.63 3.88 -15.53
C TYR A 38 -25.91 5.38 -15.69
N HIS A 39 -25.57 6.18 -14.68
CA HIS A 39 -25.89 7.61 -14.60
C HIS A 39 -25.43 8.43 -15.82
N ILE A 40 -24.27 8.09 -16.38
CA ILE A 40 -23.68 8.82 -17.51
C ILE A 40 -24.63 8.91 -18.72
N PHE A 41 -25.47 7.89 -18.96
CA PHE A 41 -26.43 7.90 -20.07
C PHE A 41 -27.46 9.01 -19.93
N TYR A 42 -27.95 9.26 -18.71
CA TYR A 42 -28.95 10.29 -18.46
C TYR A 42 -28.31 11.68 -18.35
N GLN A 43 -27.09 11.76 -17.81
CA GLN A 43 -26.31 12.99 -17.74
C GLN A 43 -26.07 13.59 -19.13
N ILE A 44 -25.61 12.79 -20.10
CA ILE A 44 -25.37 13.29 -21.47
C ILE A 44 -26.67 13.68 -22.20
N MET A 45 -27.80 13.08 -21.85
CA MET A 45 -29.13 13.39 -22.41
C MET A 45 -29.79 14.62 -21.78
N SER A 46 -29.24 15.13 -20.67
CA SER A 46 -29.82 16.24 -19.88
C SER A 46 -29.86 17.59 -20.63
N ASN A 47 -29.24 17.67 -21.80
CA ASN A 47 -29.10 18.86 -22.64
C ASN A 47 -28.38 20.05 -21.97
N LYS A 48 -27.64 19.81 -20.88
CA LYS A 48 -26.84 20.86 -20.23
C LYS A 48 -25.67 21.32 -21.12
N LYS A 49 -25.16 20.42 -21.97
CA LYS A 49 -24.14 20.65 -23.00
C LYS A 49 -24.70 20.25 -24.38
N PRO A 50 -25.36 21.17 -25.11
CA PRO A 50 -25.97 20.87 -26.40
C PRO A 50 -24.98 20.32 -27.43
N GLU A 51 -23.71 20.69 -27.34
CA GLU A 51 -22.65 20.18 -28.21
C GLU A 51 -22.48 18.65 -28.10
N LEU A 52 -22.78 18.05 -26.94
CA LEU A 52 -22.74 16.59 -26.77
C LEU A 52 -23.92 15.91 -27.46
N ILE A 53 -25.10 16.53 -27.46
CA ILE A 53 -26.29 15.98 -28.14
C ILE A 53 -26.03 15.85 -29.65
N GLU A 54 -25.48 16.91 -30.25
CA GLU A 54 -25.12 16.94 -31.67
C GLU A 54 -23.98 15.98 -32.00
N MET A 55 -22.91 15.97 -31.19
CA MET A 55 -21.75 15.10 -31.41
C MET A 55 -22.11 13.61 -31.33
N LEU A 56 -23.00 13.24 -30.40
CA LEU A 56 -23.39 11.85 -30.14
C LEU A 56 -24.59 11.41 -30.96
N LEU A 57 -25.18 12.31 -31.75
CA LEU A 57 -26.38 12.05 -32.56
C LEU A 57 -27.53 11.49 -31.71
N ILE A 58 -27.66 11.98 -30.47
CA ILE A 58 -28.67 11.52 -29.52
C ILE A 58 -29.85 12.49 -29.38
N THR A 59 -30.95 12.02 -28.80
CA THR A 59 -32.08 12.85 -28.38
C THR A 59 -32.04 13.08 -26.88
N THR A 60 -32.89 13.96 -26.35
CA THR A 60 -33.02 14.20 -24.91
C THR A 60 -34.05 13.29 -24.25
N ASN A 61 -34.81 12.52 -25.02
CA ASN A 61 -35.88 11.65 -24.52
C ASN A 61 -35.35 10.23 -24.22
N PRO A 62 -35.29 9.79 -22.95
CA PRO A 62 -34.75 8.47 -22.58
C PRO A 62 -35.49 7.30 -23.21
N TYR A 63 -36.80 7.45 -23.49
CA TYR A 63 -37.63 6.43 -24.12
C TYR A 63 -37.27 6.13 -25.58
N ASP A 64 -36.47 6.98 -26.21
CA ASP A 64 -35.97 6.72 -27.57
C ASP A 64 -34.89 5.63 -27.57
N TYR A 65 -34.36 5.23 -26.41
CA TYR A 65 -33.26 4.26 -26.27
C TYR A 65 -33.68 3.06 -25.43
N LEU A 66 -33.70 1.87 -26.05
CA LEU A 66 -34.11 0.63 -25.39
C LEU A 66 -33.22 0.29 -24.18
N TYR A 67 -31.91 0.54 -24.26
CA TYR A 67 -30.98 0.24 -23.16
C TYR A 67 -31.02 1.24 -21.99
N VAL A 68 -31.82 2.30 -22.08
CA VAL A 68 -31.90 3.37 -21.06
C VAL A 68 -33.28 3.44 -20.40
N SER A 69 -34.32 2.93 -21.07
CA SER A 69 -35.72 3.15 -20.70
C SER A 69 -36.47 1.97 -20.09
N GLN A 70 -35.82 0.83 -19.82
CA GLN A 70 -36.51 -0.37 -19.30
C GLN A 70 -36.89 -0.25 -17.82
N GLY A 71 -36.20 0.60 -17.07
CA GLY A 71 -36.44 0.82 -15.65
C GLY A 71 -36.76 2.27 -15.29
N GLU A 72 -36.39 2.68 -14.08
CA GLU A 72 -36.55 4.03 -13.57
C GLU A 72 -35.63 5.01 -14.28
N ILE A 73 -36.17 6.14 -14.72
CA ILE A 73 -35.45 7.15 -15.51
C ILE A 73 -34.96 8.30 -14.65
N THR A 74 -35.70 8.64 -13.60
CA THR A 74 -35.42 9.77 -12.71
C THR A 74 -35.12 9.30 -11.29
N VAL A 75 -34.16 9.92 -10.63
CA VAL A 75 -33.86 9.66 -9.21
C VAL A 75 -34.16 10.93 -8.42
N PRO A 76 -35.07 10.90 -7.42
CA PRO A 76 -35.52 12.12 -6.71
C PRO A 76 -34.41 12.95 -6.06
N SER A 77 -33.28 12.34 -5.69
CA SER A 77 -32.17 13.00 -5.00
C SER A 77 -31.02 13.45 -5.91
N ILE A 78 -31.08 13.19 -7.22
CA ILE A 78 -29.97 13.43 -8.15
C ILE A 78 -30.42 14.36 -9.28
N ASN A 79 -29.65 15.42 -9.53
CA ASN A 79 -29.84 16.30 -10.66
C ASN A 79 -28.82 15.98 -11.77
N ASP A 80 -29.24 15.26 -12.81
CA ASP A 80 -28.34 14.81 -13.88
C ASP A 80 -27.68 15.96 -14.65
N GLN A 81 -28.26 17.17 -14.66
CA GLN A 81 -27.65 18.33 -15.32
C GLN A 81 -26.43 18.85 -14.56
N GLU A 82 -26.49 18.90 -13.24
CA GLU A 82 -25.37 19.34 -12.38
C GLU A 82 -24.30 18.26 -12.35
N GLU A 83 -24.71 16.99 -12.26
CA GLU A 83 -23.80 15.85 -12.28
C GLU A 83 -23.01 15.73 -13.60
N LEU A 84 -23.60 16.10 -14.74
CA LEU A 84 -22.85 16.16 -16.01
C LEU A 84 -21.69 17.16 -15.91
N MET A 85 -21.91 18.33 -15.32
CA MET A 85 -20.87 19.34 -15.17
C MET A 85 -19.78 18.92 -14.20
N ALA A 86 -20.15 18.30 -13.08
CA ALA A 86 -19.20 17.75 -12.14
C ALA A 86 -18.35 16.63 -12.79
N THR A 87 -18.98 15.72 -13.51
CA THR A 87 -18.31 14.61 -14.20
C THR A 87 -17.36 15.12 -15.29
N ASP A 88 -17.82 16.06 -16.11
CA ASP A 88 -17.04 16.65 -17.20
C ASP A 88 -15.81 17.41 -16.68
N SER A 89 -15.97 18.17 -15.59
CA SER A 89 -14.86 18.84 -14.91
C SER A 89 -13.91 17.85 -14.24
N ALA A 90 -14.42 16.73 -13.71
CA ALA A 90 -13.58 15.70 -13.10
C ALA A 90 -12.67 15.02 -14.13
N ILE A 91 -13.17 14.75 -15.34
CA ILE A 91 -12.37 14.22 -16.45
C ILE A 91 -11.20 15.16 -16.79
N ASP A 92 -11.45 16.48 -16.80
CA ASP A 92 -10.40 17.48 -17.07
C ASP A 92 -9.36 17.56 -15.93
N ILE A 93 -9.81 17.54 -14.67
CA ILE A 93 -8.92 17.57 -13.49
C ILE A 93 -8.02 16.32 -13.44
N LEU A 94 -8.56 15.16 -13.82
CA LEU A 94 -7.82 13.90 -13.89
C LEU A 94 -6.81 13.86 -15.05
N GLY A 95 -6.78 14.88 -15.92
CA GLY A 95 -5.79 15.00 -16.98
C GLY A 95 -6.04 14.13 -18.21
N PHE A 96 -7.30 13.76 -18.47
CA PHE A 96 -7.66 13.14 -19.75
C PHE A 96 -7.52 14.16 -20.89
N THR A 97 -6.97 13.73 -22.02
CA THR A 97 -6.86 14.61 -23.18
C THR A 97 -8.22 14.90 -23.80
N PRO A 98 -8.39 16.02 -24.54
CA PRO A 98 -9.66 16.32 -25.22
C PRO A 98 -10.13 15.21 -26.18
N ASP A 99 -9.19 14.53 -26.85
CA ASP A 99 -9.46 13.41 -27.73
C ASP A 99 -9.99 12.18 -26.95
N GLU A 100 -9.40 11.88 -25.80
CA GLU A 100 -9.84 10.80 -24.92
C GLU A 100 -11.23 11.08 -24.34
N LYS A 101 -11.47 12.30 -23.89
CA LYS A 101 -12.78 12.76 -23.40
C LYS A 101 -13.86 12.61 -24.48
N THR A 102 -13.55 13.04 -25.71
CA THR A 102 -14.42 12.86 -26.87
C THR A 102 -14.68 11.37 -27.16
N ALA A 103 -13.66 10.53 -27.07
CA ALA A 103 -13.80 9.08 -27.26
C ALA A 103 -14.70 8.44 -26.19
N ILE A 104 -14.57 8.81 -24.91
CA ILE A 104 -15.41 8.30 -23.82
C ILE A 104 -16.89 8.61 -24.10
N TYR A 105 -17.20 9.86 -24.47
CA TYR A 105 -18.58 10.23 -24.80
C TYR A 105 -19.07 9.51 -26.06
N LYS A 106 -18.27 9.42 -27.13
CA LYS A 106 -18.65 8.71 -28.37
C LYS A 106 -18.95 7.23 -28.14
N LEU A 107 -18.11 6.54 -27.37
CA LEU A 107 -18.33 5.14 -27.01
C LEU A 107 -19.61 4.97 -26.18
N THR A 108 -19.84 5.87 -25.23
CA THR A 108 -21.06 5.88 -24.40
C THR A 108 -22.32 6.09 -25.24
N GLY A 109 -22.32 7.06 -26.16
CA GLY A 109 -23.43 7.30 -27.09
C GLY A 109 -23.66 6.14 -28.06
N ALA A 110 -22.58 5.49 -28.54
CA ALA A 110 -22.68 4.34 -29.43
C ALA A 110 -23.33 3.12 -28.75
N VAL A 111 -23.03 2.89 -27.47
CA VAL A 111 -23.67 1.84 -26.66
C VAL A 111 -25.19 2.05 -26.58
N MET A 112 -25.67 3.29 -26.47
CA MET A 112 -27.10 3.59 -26.49
C MET A 112 -27.74 3.25 -27.85
N HIS A 113 -27.09 3.61 -28.96
CA HIS A 113 -27.58 3.30 -30.31
C HIS A 113 -27.59 1.79 -30.61
N TYR A 114 -26.70 1.00 -30.02
CA TYR A 114 -26.72 -0.47 -30.16
C TYR A 114 -28.02 -1.09 -29.67
N GLY A 115 -28.66 -0.53 -28.63
CA GLY A 115 -29.97 -1.00 -28.16
C GLY A 115 -31.11 -0.77 -29.15
N ASN A 116 -30.91 0.13 -30.13
CA ASN A 116 -31.94 0.51 -31.10
C ASN A 116 -31.76 -0.15 -32.47
N LEU A 117 -30.72 -0.97 -32.66
CA LEU A 117 -30.53 -1.73 -33.90
C LEU A 117 -31.69 -2.71 -34.08
N LYS A 118 -32.38 -2.64 -35.22
CA LYS A 118 -33.52 -3.52 -35.51
C LYS A 118 -33.14 -4.55 -36.55
N PHE A 119 -33.52 -5.79 -36.29
CA PHE A 119 -33.35 -6.92 -37.19
C PHE A 119 -34.68 -7.61 -37.39
N LYS A 120 -34.93 -8.04 -38.63
CA LYS A 120 -36.12 -8.80 -39.01
C LYS A 120 -35.73 -10.20 -39.51
N GLN A 121 -36.69 -11.10 -39.42
CA GLN A 121 -36.53 -12.47 -39.89
C GLN A 121 -36.68 -12.51 -41.41
N LYS A 122 -35.72 -13.10 -42.11
CA LYS A 122 -35.81 -13.29 -43.56
C LYS A 122 -36.93 -14.28 -43.89
N GLN A 123 -37.76 -14.00 -44.91
CA GLN A 123 -39.00 -14.75 -45.16
C GLN A 123 -38.84 -16.24 -45.50
N ARG A 124 -37.65 -16.66 -45.99
CA ARG A 124 -37.41 -18.05 -46.46
C ARG A 124 -36.26 -18.76 -45.72
N GLU A 125 -35.59 -18.06 -44.81
CA GLU A 125 -34.43 -18.56 -44.08
C GLU A 125 -34.56 -18.13 -42.62
N GLU A 126 -34.19 -18.98 -41.66
CA GLU A 126 -34.17 -18.62 -40.23
C GLU A 126 -33.06 -17.60 -39.87
N GLN A 127 -32.56 -16.83 -40.84
CA GLN A 127 -31.52 -15.83 -40.67
C GLN A 127 -32.06 -14.40 -40.48
N ALA A 128 -31.33 -13.60 -39.73
CA ALA A 128 -31.60 -12.20 -39.50
C ALA A 128 -31.14 -11.33 -40.68
N GLU A 129 -31.90 -10.29 -40.99
CA GLU A 129 -31.50 -9.19 -41.87
C GLU A 129 -31.76 -7.83 -41.18
N PRO A 130 -30.94 -6.80 -41.43
CA PRO A 130 -31.13 -5.48 -40.82
C PRO A 130 -32.44 -4.84 -41.29
N ASP A 131 -33.18 -4.25 -40.35
CA ASP A 131 -34.42 -3.52 -40.60
C ASP A 131 -34.16 -2.00 -40.60
N GLY A 132 -33.45 -1.56 -41.63
CA GLY A 132 -32.97 -0.18 -41.80
C GLY A 132 -31.50 0.01 -41.46
N THR A 133 -30.92 1.12 -41.91
CA THR A 133 -29.49 1.42 -41.70
C THR A 133 -29.25 2.63 -40.81
N GLU A 134 -30.22 3.53 -40.63
CA GLU A 134 -30.01 4.82 -39.95
C GLU A 134 -29.37 4.69 -38.56
N VAL A 135 -29.86 3.76 -37.73
CA VAL A 135 -29.30 3.54 -36.38
C VAL A 135 -27.90 2.94 -36.46
N ALA A 136 -27.67 2.03 -37.41
CA ALA A 136 -26.35 1.44 -37.65
C ALA A 136 -25.35 2.47 -38.17
N ASP A 137 -25.79 3.42 -39.00
CA ASP A 137 -24.99 4.52 -39.52
C ASP A 137 -24.54 5.44 -38.37
N LYS A 138 -25.46 5.81 -37.46
CA LYS A 138 -25.13 6.58 -36.24
C LYS A 138 -24.13 5.84 -35.36
N ALA A 139 -24.40 4.57 -35.05
CA ALA A 139 -23.52 3.79 -34.18
C ALA A 139 -22.14 3.56 -34.81
N ALA A 140 -22.07 3.27 -36.12
CA ALA A 140 -20.82 3.08 -36.84
C ALA A 140 -20.02 4.38 -36.96
N TYR A 141 -20.67 5.53 -37.17
CA TYR A 141 -20.03 6.84 -37.17
C TYR A 141 -19.32 7.14 -35.85
N LEU A 142 -20.00 6.94 -34.72
CA LEU A 142 -19.42 7.17 -33.39
C LEU A 142 -18.26 6.20 -33.09
N MET A 143 -18.37 4.96 -33.56
CA MET A 143 -17.33 3.94 -33.42
C MET A 143 -16.19 4.10 -34.44
N GLY A 144 -16.30 4.99 -35.43
CA GLY A 144 -15.29 5.16 -36.48
C GLY A 144 -15.17 3.99 -37.45
N LEU A 145 -16.30 3.35 -37.78
CA LEU A 145 -16.43 2.14 -38.61
C LEU A 145 -17.32 2.37 -39.84
N ASN A 146 -17.29 1.44 -40.79
CA ASN A 146 -18.28 1.37 -41.86
C ASN A 146 -19.54 0.61 -41.40
N SER A 147 -20.73 1.19 -41.63
CA SER A 147 -22.01 0.61 -41.17
C SER A 147 -22.40 -0.68 -41.91
N ALA A 148 -22.10 -0.78 -43.20
CA ALA A 148 -22.40 -1.98 -43.99
C ALA A 148 -21.55 -3.17 -43.52
N ASP A 149 -20.27 -2.93 -43.21
CA ASP A 149 -19.38 -3.96 -42.66
C ASP A 149 -19.81 -4.41 -41.26
N LEU A 150 -20.25 -3.46 -40.41
CA LEU A 150 -20.79 -3.77 -39.09
C LEU A 150 -22.04 -4.65 -39.17
N LEU A 151 -23.02 -4.27 -39.98
CA LEU A 151 -24.26 -5.05 -40.15
C LEU A 151 -24.00 -6.44 -40.74
N LYS A 152 -23.09 -6.52 -41.72
CA LYS A 152 -22.68 -7.79 -42.32
C LYS A 152 -21.99 -8.69 -41.29
N ALA A 153 -21.07 -8.15 -40.49
CA ALA A 153 -20.37 -8.91 -39.46
C ALA A 153 -21.31 -9.39 -38.35
N LEU A 154 -22.35 -8.63 -38.02
CA LEU A 154 -23.36 -9.00 -37.04
C LEU A 154 -24.26 -10.14 -37.56
N CYS A 155 -24.80 -10.05 -38.77
CA CYS A 155 -25.73 -11.05 -39.31
C CYS A 155 -25.01 -12.30 -39.85
N TYR A 156 -23.79 -12.11 -40.38
CA TYR A 156 -23.00 -13.13 -41.08
C TYR A 156 -21.54 -13.17 -40.59
N PRO A 157 -21.30 -13.49 -39.30
CA PRO A 157 -19.94 -13.63 -38.79
C PRO A 157 -19.17 -14.76 -39.48
N ARG A 158 -17.86 -14.56 -39.62
CA ARG A 158 -16.91 -15.62 -39.95
C ARG A 158 -16.55 -16.34 -38.66
N VAL A 159 -16.96 -17.60 -38.56
CA VAL A 159 -16.73 -18.44 -37.39
C VAL A 159 -15.70 -19.51 -37.74
N LYS A 160 -14.72 -19.73 -36.87
CA LYS A 160 -13.74 -20.80 -37.02
C LYS A 160 -14.39 -22.14 -36.62
N VAL A 161 -14.47 -23.06 -37.57
CA VAL A 161 -14.94 -24.44 -37.35
C VAL A 161 -13.77 -25.37 -37.60
N GLY A 162 -13.16 -25.87 -36.52
CA GLY A 162 -11.89 -26.59 -36.61
C GLY A 162 -10.75 -25.69 -37.08
N ASN A 163 -10.19 -25.98 -38.25
CA ASN A 163 -9.11 -25.19 -38.86
C ASN A 163 -9.59 -24.24 -39.98
N GLU A 164 -10.88 -24.28 -40.36
CA GLU A 164 -11.42 -23.47 -41.45
C GLU A 164 -12.34 -22.36 -40.94
N TYR A 165 -12.40 -21.24 -41.67
CA TYR A 165 -13.32 -20.15 -41.37
C TYR A 165 -14.54 -20.22 -42.27
N VAL A 166 -15.71 -20.43 -41.69
CA VAL A 166 -16.98 -20.52 -42.40
C VAL A 166 -17.84 -19.30 -42.05
N THR A 167 -18.50 -18.73 -43.06
CA THR A 167 -19.48 -17.66 -42.83
C THR A 167 -20.80 -18.30 -42.42
N LYS A 168 -21.29 -17.95 -41.23
CA LYS A 168 -22.52 -18.53 -40.67
C LYS A 168 -23.56 -17.44 -40.46
N GLY A 169 -24.74 -17.59 -41.07
CA GLY A 169 -25.89 -16.72 -40.78
C GLY A 169 -26.43 -16.95 -39.37
N GLN A 170 -26.78 -15.88 -38.69
CA GLN A 170 -27.37 -15.90 -37.34
C GLN A 170 -28.88 -15.69 -37.36
N THR A 171 -29.57 -16.25 -36.37
CA THR A 171 -31.00 -15.94 -36.14
C THR A 171 -31.17 -14.54 -35.54
N VAL A 172 -32.38 -13.99 -35.60
CA VAL A 172 -32.67 -12.65 -35.04
C VAL A 172 -32.28 -12.55 -33.56
N GLN A 173 -32.62 -13.57 -32.77
CA GLN A 173 -32.26 -13.61 -31.35
C GLN A 173 -30.74 -13.68 -31.14
N GLN A 174 -30.03 -14.46 -31.94
CA GLN A 174 -28.57 -14.57 -31.85
C GLN A 174 -27.89 -13.22 -32.16
N VAL A 175 -28.40 -12.48 -33.13
CA VAL A 175 -27.88 -11.15 -33.46
C VAL A 175 -28.12 -10.17 -32.30
N TYR A 176 -29.32 -10.13 -31.71
CA TYR A 176 -29.59 -9.28 -30.54
C TYR A 176 -28.68 -9.63 -29.35
N ASN A 177 -28.49 -10.92 -29.06
CA ASN A 177 -27.58 -11.37 -27.99
C ASN A 177 -26.13 -10.93 -28.28
N SER A 178 -25.69 -11.05 -29.53
CA SER A 178 -24.37 -10.60 -30.01
C SER A 178 -24.18 -9.08 -29.87
N VAL A 179 -25.18 -8.28 -30.27
CA VAL A 179 -25.17 -6.81 -30.09
C VAL A 179 -25.12 -6.43 -28.61
N GLY A 180 -25.90 -7.11 -27.76
CA GLY A 180 -25.85 -6.90 -26.31
C GLY A 180 -24.49 -7.26 -25.71
N ALA A 181 -23.88 -8.38 -26.11
CA ALA A 181 -22.53 -8.77 -25.72
C ALA A 181 -21.48 -7.72 -26.12
N LEU A 182 -21.56 -7.18 -27.34
CA LEU A 182 -20.68 -6.11 -27.81
C LEU A 182 -20.86 -4.81 -27.01
N ALA A 183 -22.11 -4.40 -26.75
CA ALA A 183 -22.41 -3.22 -25.94
C ALA A 183 -21.81 -3.31 -24.53
N LYS A 184 -22.02 -4.46 -23.86
CA LYS A 184 -21.42 -4.77 -22.56
C LYS A 184 -19.89 -4.72 -22.61
N SER A 185 -19.29 -5.34 -23.63
CA SER A 185 -17.83 -5.42 -23.80
C SER A 185 -17.18 -4.05 -24.03
N VAL A 186 -17.80 -3.20 -24.87
CA VAL A 186 -17.31 -1.84 -25.11
C VAL A 186 -17.35 -1.02 -23.81
N PHE A 187 -18.47 -1.07 -23.08
CA PHE A 187 -18.61 -0.33 -21.83
C PHE A 187 -17.63 -0.83 -20.75
N GLU A 188 -17.50 -2.15 -20.58
CA GLU A 188 -16.56 -2.78 -19.65
C GLU A 188 -15.11 -2.40 -19.96
N LYS A 189 -14.68 -2.56 -21.22
CA LYS A 189 -13.31 -2.21 -21.62
C LYS A 189 -13.02 -0.72 -21.48
N MET A 190 -13.97 0.13 -21.83
CA MET A 190 -13.85 1.58 -21.63
C MET A 190 -13.69 1.91 -20.15
N PHE A 191 -14.53 1.35 -19.28
CA PHE A 191 -14.46 1.56 -17.83
C PHE A 191 -13.14 1.08 -17.23
N LEU A 192 -12.70 -0.14 -17.55
CA LEU A 192 -11.43 -0.69 -17.08
C LEU A 192 -10.23 0.14 -17.57
N TRP A 193 -10.27 0.59 -18.83
CA TRP A 193 -9.24 1.47 -19.37
C TRP A 193 -9.21 2.83 -18.65
N MET A 194 -10.38 3.42 -18.37
CA MET A 194 -10.45 4.66 -17.58
C MET A 194 -9.83 4.47 -16.19
N VAL A 195 -10.11 3.37 -15.51
CA VAL A 195 -9.49 3.05 -14.20
C VAL A 195 -7.97 2.96 -14.31
N VAL A 196 -7.45 2.30 -15.34
CA VAL A 196 -5.99 2.26 -15.60
C VAL A 196 -5.43 3.66 -15.83
N ARG A 197 -6.09 4.50 -16.64
CA ARG A 197 -5.66 5.88 -16.89
C ARG A 197 -5.70 6.73 -15.61
N ILE A 198 -6.73 6.56 -14.78
CA ILE A 198 -6.85 7.25 -13.48
C ILE A 198 -5.70 6.82 -12.56
N ASN A 199 -5.42 5.52 -12.42
CA ASN A 199 -4.32 5.04 -11.59
C ASN A 199 -2.96 5.58 -12.05
N GLN A 200 -2.72 5.69 -13.36
CA GLN A 200 -1.50 6.30 -13.90
C GLN A 200 -1.33 7.77 -13.49
N GLN A 201 -2.42 8.51 -13.30
CA GLN A 201 -2.41 9.92 -12.90
C GLN A 201 -2.35 10.09 -11.38
N LEU A 202 -2.90 9.13 -10.62
CA LEU A 202 -2.84 9.09 -9.16
C LEU A 202 -1.51 8.51 -8.64
N ASP A 203 -0.76 7.81 -9.48
CA ASP A 203 0.58 7.34 -9.17
C ASP A 203 1.57 8.51 -9.15
N THR A 204 2.30 8.65 -8.04
CA THR A 204 3.29 9.71 -7.85
C THR A 204 4.64 9.12 -7.47
N LYS A 205 5.70 9.92 -7.67
CA LYS A 205 7.07 9.55 -7.28
C LYS A 205 7.32 9.66 -5.77
N GLN A 206 6.30 9.96 -4.97
CA GLN A 206 6.47 10.06 -3.52
C GLN A 206 6.67 8.67 -2.91
N PRO A 207 7.50 8.55 -1.85
CA PRO A 207 7.73 7.26 -1.21
C PRO A 207 6.44 6.74 -0.57
N ARG A 208 6.09 5.49 -0.87
CA ARG A 208 4.95 4.78 -0.30
C ARG A 208 5.44 3.92 0.87
N GLN A 209 4.91 4.13 2.07
CA GLN A 209 5.32 3.38 3.26
C GLN A 209 4.19 2.61 3.91
N TYR A 210 2.99 3.20 3.93
CA TYR A 210 1.78 2.58 4.49
C TYR A 210 0.64 2.71 3.48
N PHE A 211 -0.36 1.83 3.56
CA PHE A 211 -1.58 1.98 2.78
C PHE A 211 -2.82 1.64 3.61
N ILE A 212 -3.94 2.25 3.26
CA ILE A 212 -5.28 1.90 3.75
C ILE A 212 -6.11 1.47 2.54
N GLY A 213 -6.61 0.24 2.54
CA GLY A 213 -7.53 -0.25 1.53
C GLY A 213 -8.98 -0.02 1.94
N VAL A 214 -9.73 0.78 1.19
CA VAL A 214 -11.18 0.95 1.40
C VAL A 214 -11.94 0.02 0.49
N LEU A 215 -12.61 -0.99 1.03
CA LEU A 215 -13.39 -1.95 0.26
C LEU A 215 -14.85 -1.49 0.10
N ASP A 216 -15.19 -1.09 -1.11
CA ASP A 216 -16.54 -0.65 -1.48
C ASP A 216 -17.20 -1.68 -2.41
N ILE A 217 -17.98 -2.62 -1.86
CA ILE A 217 -18.70 -3.64 -2.64
C ILE A 217 -20.20 -3.43 -2.45
N ALA A 218 -20.99 -3.74 -3.49
CA ALA A 218 -22.44 -3.77 -3.40
C ALA A 218 -22.90 -4.65 -2.22
N GLY A 219 -23.95 -4.20 -1.53
CA GLY A 219 -24.54 -4.95 -0.43
C GLY A 219 -25.15 -6.28 -0.87
N PHE A 220 -25.66 -7.04 0.08
CA PHE A 220 -26.42 -8.25 -0.23
C PHE A 220 -27.73 -7.87 -0.93
N GLU A 221 -28.02 -8.46 -2.09
CA GLU A 221 -29.17 -8.12 -2.93
C GLU A 221 -30.17 -9.28 -2.96
N ILE A 222 -31.44 -8.97 -2.66
CA ILE A 222 -32.56 -9.91 -2.79
C ILE A 222 -33.64 -9.22 -3.61
N PHE A 223 -33.78 -9.61 -4.86
CA PHE A 223 -34.84 -9.12 -5.74
C PHE A 223 -35.86 -10.22 -6.03
N ASP A 224 -36.98 -9.83 -6.67
CA ASP A 224 -37.95 -10.79 -7.21
C ASP A 224 -37.33 -11.65 -8.33
N PHE A 225 -36.33 -11.12 -9.04
CA PHE A 225 -35.62 -11.80 -10.12
C PHE A 225 -34.10 -11.72 -9.87
N ASN A 226 -33.50 -12.83 -9.41
CA ASN A 226 -32.05 -12.91 -9.17
C ASN A 226 -31.36 -13.75 -10.24
N SER A 227 -30.34 -13.20 -10.87
CA SER A 227 -29.57 -13.82 -11.95
C SER A 227 -28.15 -14.21 -11.48
N LEU A 228 -27.30 -14.67 -12.41
CA LEU A 228 -25.89 -15.00 -12.18
C LEU A 228 -25.11 -13.84 -11.54
N GLU A 229 -25.41 -12.61 -11.94
CA GLU A 229 -24.77 -11.40 -11.43
C GLU A 229 -25.05 -11.22 -9.93
N GLN A 230 -26.31 -11.35 -9.50
CA GLN A 230 -26.70 -11.36 -8.09
C GLN A 230 -26.07 -12.53 -7.32
N LEU A 231 -25.92 -13.71 -7.95
CA LEU A 231 -25.24 -14.84 -7.30
C LEU A 231 -23.77 -14.47 -6.99
N CYS A 232 -23.06 -13.86 -7.94
CA CYS A 232 -21.69 -13.40 -7.72
C CYS A 232 -21.61 -12.35 -6.61
N ILE A 233 -22.49 -11.34 -6.61
CA ILE A 233 -22.54 -10.29 -5.57
C ILE A 233 -22.82 -10.90 -4.19
N ASN A 234 -23.83 -11.75 -4.08
CA ASN A 234 -24.21 -12.38 -2.82
C ASN A 234 -23.13 -13.35 -2.32
N PHE A 235 -22.45 -14.07 -3.22
CA PHE A 235 -21.31 -14.91 -2.88
C PHE A 235 -20.11 -14.10 -2.34
N THR A 236 -19.81 -12.94 -2.92
CA THR A 236 -18.80 -12.04 -2.35
C THR A 236 -19.18 -11.58 -0.95
N ASN A 237 -20.44 -11.18 -0.74
CA ASN A 237 -20.93 -10.79 0.57
C ASN A 237 -20.86 -11.94 1.58
N GLU A 238 -21.20 -13.17 1.19
CA GLU A 238 -21.05 -14.38 2.02
C GLU A 238 -19.60 -14.58 2.47
N LYS A 239 -18.63 -14.48 1.54
CA LYS A 239 -17.20 -14.58 1.87
C LYS A 239 -16.70 -13.47 2.79
N LEU A 240 -17.15 -12.23 2.56
CA LEU A 240 -16.77 -11.09 3.41
C LEU A 240 -17.37 -11.23 4.82
N GLN A 241 -18.59 -11.72 4.93
CA GLN A 241 -19.21 -11.99 6.23
C GLN A 241 -18.49 -13.15 6.94
N GLN A 242 -18.08 -14.21 6.23
CA GLN A 242 -17.25 -15.27 6.83
C GLN A 242 -15.90 -14.73 7.29
N PHE A 243 -15.27 -13.85 6.51
CA PHE A 243 -14.03 -13.17 6.92
C PHE A 243 -14.23 -12.33 8.17
N PHE A 244 -15.34 -11.59 8.27
CA PHE A 244 -15.72 -10.90 9.50
C PHE A 244 -15.88 -11.87 10.67
N ASN A 245 -16.65 -12.96 10.51
CA ASN A 245 -16.90 -13.93 11.57
C ASN A 245 -15.58 -14.54 12.07
N HIS A 246 -14.71 -14.92 11.14
CA HIS A 246 -13.40 -15.47 11.46
C HIS A 246 -12.50 -14.44 12.17
N HIS A 247 -12.45 -13.19 11.69
CA HIS A 247 -11.59 -12.17 12.27
C HIS A 247 -12.08 -11.68 13.64
N MET A 248 -13.36 -11.38 13.77
CA MET A 248 -13.94 -10.84 15.00
C MET A 248 -14.10 -11.88 16.10
N PHE A 249 -14.37 -13.14 15.76
CA PHE A 249 -14.69 -14.17 16.75
C PHE A 249 -13.58 -15.18 16.94
N VAL A 250 -13.00 -15.72 15.86
CA VAL A 250 -12.03 -16.82 15.96
C VAL A 250 -10.65 -16.27 16.28
N LEU A 251 -10.12 -15.37 15.43
CA LEU A 251 -8.77 -14.83 15.60
C LEU A 251 -8.60 -14.04 16.91
N GLU A 252 -9.63 -13.33 17.36
CA GLU A 252 -9.57 -12.58 18.62
C GLU A 252 -9.46 -13.53 19.84
N GLN A 253 -10.21 -14.63 19.84
CA GLN A 253 -10.12 -15.65 20.91
C GLN A 253 -8.82 -16.46 20.83
N GLU A 254 -8.33 -16.75 19.63
CA GLU A 254 -7.02 -17.38 19.42
C GLU A 254 -5.88 -16.52 19.97
N GLU A 255 -5.95 -15.19 19.79
CA GLU A 255 -4.96 -14.28 20.37
C GLU A 255 -5.02 -14.29 21.90
N TYR A 256 -6.21 -14.28 22.52
CA TYR A 256 -6.33 -14.38 23.98
C TYR A 256 -5.74 -15.67 24.53
N LYS A 257 -5.98 -16.79 23.85
CA LYS A 257 -5.40 -18.09 24.20
C LYS A 257 -3.87 -18.06 24.06
N LYS A 258 -3.36 -17.49 22.97
CA LYS A 258 -1.91 -17.34 22.72
C LYS A 258 -1.23 -16.45 23.76
N GLU A 259 -1.91 -15.41 24.21
CA GLU A 259 -1.42 -14.47 25.22
C GLU A 259 -1.67 -14.92 26.66
N GLY A 260 -2.26 -16.11 26.86
CA GLY A 260 -2.46 -16.71 28.18
C GLY A 260 -3.49 -15.97 29.04
N ILE A 261 -4.42 -15.26 28.42
CA ILE A 261 -5.52 -14.58 29.14
C ILE A 261 -6.55 -15.64 29.50
N GLU A 262 -7.02 -15.61 30.75
CA GLU A 262 -8.12 -16.44 31.21
C GLU A 262 -9.41 -16.05 30.44
N TRP A 263 -9.77 -16.87 29.46
CA TRP A 263 -10.91 -16.66 28.58
C TRP A 263 -11.62 -17.99 28.31
N GLU A 264 -12.93 -18.02 28.54
CA GLU A 264 -13.78 -19.15 28.19
C GLU A 264 -14.14 -19.04 26.70
N PHE A 265 -13.81 -20.07 25.92
CA PHE A 265 -14.13 -20.09 24.50
C PHE A 265 -15.64 -20.06 24.29
N ILE A 266 -16.11 -19.06 23.54
CA ILE A 266 -17.52 -18.91 23.19
C ILE A 266 -17.66 -19.30 21.72
N ASP A 267 -18.30 -20.45 21.47
CA ASP A 267 -18.72 -20.83 20.13
C ASP A 267 -20.05 -20.14 19.79
N PHE A 268 -20.09 -19.47 18.64
CA PHE A 268 -21.25 -18.74 18.16
C PHE A 268 -21.98 -19.48 17.02
N GLY A 269 -21.45 -20.59 16.51
CA GLY A 269 -22.12 -21.42 15.49
C GLY A 269 -22.41 -20.71 14.16
N MET A 270 -21.78 -19.57 13.89
CA MET A 270 -22.00 -18.76 12.67
C MET A 270 -20.97 -19.10 11.57
N ASP A 271 -20.87 -20.38 11.21
CA ASP A 271 -19.98 -20.81 10.13
C ASP A 271 -20.71 -20.82 8.78
N LEU A 272 -20.31 -19.91 7.88
CA LEU A 272 -20.86 -19.80 6.53
C LEU A 272 -20.09 -20.66 5.52
N ALA A 273 -19.09 -21.43 5.96
CA ALA A 273 -18.29 -22.30 5.09
C ALA A 273 -19.16 -23.24 4.25
N ALA A 274 -20.23 -23.82 4.81
CA ALA A 274 -21.10 -24.74 4.09
C ALA A 274 -21.72 -24.12 2.81
N CYS A 275 -22.15 -22.84 2.88
CA CYS A 275 -22.71 -22.14 1.73
C CYS A 275 -21.61 -21.72 0.72
N ILE A 276 -20.45 -21.30 1.23
CA ILE A 276 -19.31 -20.91 0.38
C ILE A 276 -18.78 -22.12 -0.39
N GLU A 277 -18.64 -23.26 0.28
CA GLU A 277 -18.17 -24.51 -0.32
C GLU A 277 -19.14 -25.03 -1.37
N LEU A 278 -20.45 -24.93 -1.14
CA LEU A 278 -21.48 -25.29 -2.13
C LEU A 278 -21.31 -24.53 -3.46
N ILE A 279 -20.87 -23.27 -3.41
CA ILE A 279 -20.70 -22.43 -4.60
C ILE A 279 -19.30 -22.61 -5.22
N GLU A 280 -18.24 -22.67 -4.40
CA GLU A 280 -16.85 -22.56 -4.84
C GLU A 280 -16.12 -23.89 -5.04
N LYS A 281 -16.37 -24.91 -4.21
CA LYS A 281 -15.56 -26.13 -4.23
C LYS A 281 -15.76 -26.90 -5.55
N PRO A 282 -14.84 -27.82 -5.89
CA PRO A 282 -15.04 -28.76 -6.98
C PRO A 282 -16.39 -29.46 -6.85
N MET A 283 -17.11 -29.63 -7.96
CA MET A 283 -18.51 -30.08 -8.01
C MET A 283 -19.52 -29.13 -7.35
N GLY A 284 -19.15 -27.89 -7.05
CA GLY A 284 -20.04 -26.81 -6.62
C GLY A 284 -20.68 -26.08 -7.80
N ILE A 285 -21.52 -25.09 -7.50
CA ILE A 285 -22.35 -24.38 -8.51
C ILE A 285 -21.48 -23.79 -9.64
N PHE A 286 -20.38 -23.11 -9.32
CA PHE A 286 -19.51 -22.51 -10.36
C PHE A 286 -18.77 -23.55 -11.20
N SER A 287 -18.34 -24.67 -10.61
CA SER A 287 -17.68 -25.75 -11.36
C SER A 287 -18.65 -26.41 -12.34
N ILE A 288 -19.86 -26.74 -11.90
CA ILE A 288 -20.90 -27.33 -12.76
C ILE A 288 -21.28 -26.36 -13.88
N LEU A 289 -21.39 -25.06 -13.58
CA LEU A 289 -21.69 -24.03 -14.58
C LEU A 289 -20.59 -23.94 -15.64
N GLU A 290 -19.33 -24.03 -15.23
CA GLU A 290 -18.16 -24.01 -16.11
C GLU A 290 -18.12 -25.21 -17.04
N GLU A 291 -18.32 -26.41 -16.50
CA GLU A 291 -18.38 -27.64 -17.27
C GLU A 291 -19.52 -27.60 -18.29
N GLU A 292 -20.75 -27.26 -17.88
CA GLU A 292 -21.90 -27.14 -18.78
C GLU A 292 -21.69 -26.08 -19.86
N CYS A 293 -20.91 -25.03 -19.59
CA CYS A 293 -20.59 -24.03 -20.61
C CYS A 293 -19.73 -24.61 -21.76
N MET A 294 -18.95 -25.64 -21.50
CA MET A 294 -18.09 -26.28 -22.51
C MET A 294 -18.84 -27.31 -23.36
N PHE A 295 -19.97 -27.83 -22.89
CA PHE A 295 -20.76 -28.82 -23.62
C PHE A 295 -21.69 -28.16 -24.66
N PRO A 296 -21.56 -28.46 -25.97
CA PRO A 296 -22.35 -27.80 -27.02
C PRO A 296 -23.87 -28.03 -26.95
N LYS A 297 -24.30 -29.14 -26.32
CA LYS A 297 -25.72 -29.51 -26.17
C LYS A 297 -26.30 -29.19 -24.78
N ALA A 298 -25.50 -28.61 -23.90
CA ALA A 298 -25.98 -28.20 -22.58
C ALA A 298 -26.97 -27.03 -22.71
N THR A 299 -27.99 -27.04 -21.85
CA THR A 299 -29.02 -26.01 -21.74
C THR A 299 -29.14 -25.60 -20.27
N ASP A 300 -29.74 -24.45 -20.00
CA ASP A 300 -29.95 -24.04 -18.60
C ASP A 300 -30.78 -25.10 -17.82
N THR A 301 -31.65 -25.85 -18.51
CA THR A 301 -32.39 -26.97 -17.90
C THR A 301 -31.49 -28.16 -17.56
N SER A 302 -30.51 -28.51 -18.40
CA SER A 302 -29.55 -29.58 -18.06
C SER A 302 -28.67 -29.17 -16.88
N PHE A 303 -28.27 -27.91 -16.83
CA PHE A 303 -27.57 -27.33 -15.69
C PHE A 303 -28.39 -27.45 -14.39
N LYS A 304 -29.68 -27.08 -14.42
CA LYS A 304 -30.60 -27.26 -13.27
C LYS A 304 -30.63 -28.69 -12.77
N ASN A 305 -30.80 -29.64 -13.68
CA ASN A 305 -30.97 -31.04 -13.33
C ASN A 305 -29.70 -31.57 -12.66
N LYS A 306 -28.51 -31.24 -13.20
CA LYS A 306 -27.23 -31.57 -12.57
C LYS A 306 -27.08 -30.95 -11.17
N LEU A 307 -27.47 -29.68 -10.98
CA LEU A 307 -27.46 -29.05 -9.66
C LEU A 307 -28.34 -29.80 -8.65
N TYR A 308 -29.52 -30.22 -9.10
CA TYR A 308 -30.46 -30.98 -8.25
C TYR A 308 -29.88 -32.35 -7.90
N ASP A 309 -29.39 -33.10 -8.87
CA ASP A 309 -28.81 -34.44 -8.65
C ASP A 309 -27.58 -34.37 -7.72
N GLN A 310 -26.80 -33.29 -7.82
CA GLN A 310 -25.60 -33.11 -7.02
C GLN A 310 -25.90 -32.66 -5.59
N HIS A 311 -26.77 -31.67 -5.39
CA HIS A 311 -26.87 -30.95 -4.11
C HIS A 311 -28.20 -31.11 -3.37
N LEU A 312 -29.31 -31.42 -4.07
CA LEU A 312 -30.62 -31.51 -3.45
C LEU A 312 -30.66 -32.68 -2.45
N GLY A 313 -31.04 -32.38 -1.21
CA GLY A 313 -31.10 -33.37 -0.12
C GLY A 313 -29.74 -33.74 0.49
N LYS A 314 -28.62 -33.30 -0.10
CA LYS A 314 -27.26 -33.48 0.46
C LYS A 314 -26.76 -32.24 1.20
N SER A 315 -27.14 -31.05 0.74
CA SER A 315 -26.78 -29.77 1.39
C SER A 315 -28.03 -29.07 1.92
N ASN A 316 -28.00 -28.66 3.19
CA ASN A 316 -29.11 -27.91 3.82
C ASN A 316 -29.28 -26.50 3.23
N ASN A 317 -28.21 -25.94 2.65
CA ASN A 317 -28.21 -24.61 2.05
C ASN A 317 -28.81 -24.59 0.63
N PHE A 318 -29.05 -25.76 0.02
CA PHE A 318 -29.66 -25.87 -1.32
C PHE A 318 -31.10 -26.36 -1.23
N GLN A 319 -32.05 -25.56 -1.71
CA GLN A 319 -33.48 -25.84 -1.59
C GLN A 319 -34.22 -25.72 -2.93
N LYS A 320 -35.38 -26.37 -3.02
CA LYS A 320 -36.33 -26.11 -4.10
C LYS A 320 -37.06 -24.78 -3.85
N PRO A 321 -37.32 -24.00 -4.91
CA PRO A 321 -38.05 -22.75 -4.78
C PRO A 321 -39.49 -23.00 -4.36
N LYS A 322 -40.03 -22.11 -3.52
CA LYS A 322 -41.43 -22.17 -3.09
C LYS A 322 -42.30 -21.51 -4.17
N PRO A 323 -43.18 -22.26 -4.87
CA PRO A 323 -44.00 -21.67 -5.92
C PRO A 323 -45.00 -20.68 -5.31
N GLY A 324 -44.88 -19.41 -5.66
CA GLY A 324 -45.80 -18.34 -5.27
C GLY A 324 -46.58 -17.80 -6.47
N LYS A 325 -47.88 -17.57 -6.34
CA LYS A 325 -48.69 -16.91 -7.39
C LYS A 325 -48.16 -15.49 -7.62
N GLY A 326 -47.75 -15.19 -8.85
CA GLY A 326 -47.27 -13.85 -9.25
C GLY A 326 -45.78 -13.58 -9.00
N LYS A 327 -45.02 -14.55 -8.49
CA LYS A 327 -43.56 -14.45 -8.38
C LYS A 327 -42.88 -14.84 -9.70
N ALA A 328 -41.72 -14.26 -9.98
CA ALA A 328 -40.91 -14.61 -11.14
C ALA A 328 -40.49 -16.10 -11.09
N GLU A 329 -40.28 -16.71 -12.25
CA GLU A 329 -39.90 -18.13 -12.34
C GLU A 329 -38.52 -18.35 -11.71
N ALA A 330 -38.47 -19.04 -10.57
CA ALA A 330 -37.23 -19.42 -9.90
C ALA A 330 -36.94 -20.91 -10.12
N HIS A 331 -35.67 -21.25 -10.27
CA HIS A 331 -35.23 -22.61 -10.59
C HIS A 331 -34.55 -23.31 -9.40
N PHE A 332 -33.90 -22.58 -8.51
CA PHE A 332 -33.38 -23.10 -7.23
C PHE A 332 -33.31 -22.00 -6.19
N SER A 333 -33.20 -22.36 -4.92
CA SER A 333 -33.07 -21.41 -3.82
C SER A 333 -31.82 -21.72 -3.00
N LEU A 334 -31.09 -20.68 -2.61
CA LEU A 334 -29.96 -20.79 -1.70
C LEU A 334 -30.29 -20.14 -0.36
N VAL A 335 -29.92 -20.82 0.72
CA VAL A 335 -29.98 -20.27 2.07
C VAL A 335 -28.64 -19.59 2.36
N HIS A 336 -28.63 -18.28 2.23
CA HIS A 336 -27.52 -17.40 2.59
C HIS A 336 -27.65 -16.93 4.05
N TYR A 337 -26.59 -16.31 4.58
CA TYR A 337 -26.63 -15.73 5.93
C TYR A 337 -27.70 -14.64 6.10
N ALA A 338 -27.99 -13.88 5.04
CA ALA A 338 -28.95 -12.79 5.03
C ALA A 338 -30.40 -13.23 4.77
N GLY A 339 -30.61 -14.44 4.27
CA GLY A 339 -31.94 -14.96 3.93
C GLY A 339 -31.91 -15.98 2.80
N THR A 340 -33.08 -16.53 2.48
CA THR A 340 -33.24 -17.43 1.33
C THR A 340 -33.43 -16.61 0.06
N VAL A 341 -32.63 -16.87 -0.97
CA VAL A 341 -32.66 -16.18 -2.27
C VAL A 341 -33.07 -17.16 -3.36
N ASP A 342 -34.06 -16.77 -4.15
CA ASP A 342 -34.58 -17.53 -5.28
C ASP A 342 -33.88 -17.10 -6.57
N TYR A 343 -33.16 -18.02 -7.22
CA TYR A 343 -32.37 -17.75 -8.43
C TYR A 343 -33.05 -18.27 -9.71
N ASN A 344 -33.04 -17.45 -10.75
CA ASN A 344 -33.45 -17.81 -12.10
C ASN A 344 -32.21 -18.09 -12.95
N ILE A 345 -32.15 -19.27 -13.57
CA ILE A 345 -30.99 -19.74 -14.36
C ILE A 345 -31.08 -19.43 -15.85
N THR A 346 -32.16 -18.81 -16.31
CA THR A 346 -32.38 -18.56 -17.74
C THR A 346 -31.27 -17.66 -18.29
N GLY A 347 -30.61 -18.13 -19.34
CA GLY A 347 -29.47 -17.49 -19.97
C GLY A 347 -28.16 -17.58 -19.19
N TRP A 348 -28.04 -18.37 -18.12
CA TRP A 348 -26.80 -18.46 -17.34
C TRP A 348 -25.63 -19.00 -18.15
N LEU A 349 -25.86 -20.04 -18.97
CA LEU A 349 -24.79 -20.58 -19.81
C LEU A 349 -24.32 -19.54 -20.82
N GLU A 350 -25.23 -18.78 -21.43
CA GLU A 350 -24.85 -17.70 -22.36
C GLU A 350 -24.12 -16.55 -21.65
N LYS A 351 -24.63 -16.11 -20.50
CA LYS A 351 -24.03 -15.05 -19.68
C LYS A 351 -22.63 -15.42 -19.19
N ASN A 352 -22.40 -16.69 -18.84
CA ASN A 352 -21.11 -17.15 -18.34
C ASN A 352 -20.09 -17.38 -19.46
N LYS A 353 -20.56 -17.68 -20.68
CA LYS A 353 -19.73 -17.75 -21.90
C LYS A 353 -19.37 -16.36 -22.45
N ASP A 354 -20.30 -15.40 -22.35
CA ASP A 354 -20.24 -14.04 -22.89
C ASP A 354 -19.58 -13.96 -24.29
N PRO A 355 -20.07 -14.74 -25.27
CA PRO A 355 -19.37 -14.92 -26.54
C PRO A 355 -19.33 -13.63 -27.35
N LEU A 356 -18.12 -13.12 -27.63
CA LEU A 356 -17.92 -11.98 -28.50
C LEU A 356 -17.84 -12.42 -29.96
N ASN A 357 -18.48 -11.66 -30.85
CA ASN A 357 -18.37 -11.86 -32.28
C ASN A 357 -16.96 -11.44 -32.76
N GLU A 358 -16.09 -12.42 -33.01
CA GLU A 358 -14.70 -12.20 -33.43
C GLU A 358 -14.58 -11.36 -34.70
N THR A 359 -15.55 -11.48 -35.63
CA THR A 359 -15.54 -10.68 -36.87
C THR A 359 -15.73 -9.19 -36.56
N VAL A 360 -16.64 -8.85 -35.63
CA VAL A 360 -16.87 -7.47 -35.20
C VAL A 360 -15.69 -6.95 -34.36
N VAL A 361 -15.12 -7.79 -33.50
CA VAL A 361 -13.89 -7.43 -32.76
C VAL A 361 -12.74 -7.09 -33.71
N GLY A 362 -12.58 -7.84 -34.80
CA GLY A 362 -11.61 -7.53 -35.85
C GLY A 362 -11.88 -6.20 -36.57
N LEU A 363 -13.15 -5.77 -36.67
CA LEU A 363 -13.50 -4.43 -37.16
C LEU A 363 -13.12 -3.34 -36.14
N TYR A 364 -13.40 -3.55 -34.85
CA TYR A 364 -13.04 -2.59 -33.79
C TYR A 364 -11.53 -2.34 -33.72
N GLN A 365 -10.71 -3.37 -33.92
CA GLN A 365 -9.26 -3.26 -33.98
C GLN A 365 -8.76 -2.35 -35.11
N LYS A 366 -9.54 -2.22 -36.20
CA LYS A 366 -9.24 -1.38 -37.36
C LYS A 366 -10.00 -0.06 -37.37
N SER A 367 -10.66 0.27 -36.26
CA SER A 367 -11.41 1.52 -36.14
C SER A 367 -10.50 2.75 -36.31
N SER A 368 -11.04 3.80 -36.93
CA SER A 368 -10.39 5.11 -36.98
C SER A 368 -10.39 5.83 -35.63
N LEU A 369 -11.27 5.44 -34.69
CA LEU A 369 -11.27 5.91 -33.31
C LEU A 369 -10.15 5.19 -32.54
N LYS A 370 -9.01 5.87 -32.36
CA LYS A 370 -7.79 5.32 -31.73
C LYS A 370 -8.05 4.62 -30.39
N THR A 371 -8.92 5.20 -29.55
CA THR A 371 -9.27 4.60 -28.25
C THR A 371 -9.98 3.27 -28.43
N LEU A 372 -10.97 3.16 -29.34
CA LEU A 372 -11.65 1.88 -29.61
C LEU A 372 -10.67 0.81 -30.13
N ALA A 373 -9.81 1.19 -31.07
CA ALA A 373 -8.77 0.29 -31.58
C ALA A 373 -7.85 -0.19 -30.44
N LEU A 374 -7.44 0.70 -29.53
CA LEU A 374 -6.63 0.38 -28.36
C LEU A 374 -7.34 -0.61 -27.41
N LEU A 375 -8.64 -0.39 -27.12
CA LEU A 375 -9.43 -1.24 -26.22
C LEU A 375 -9.54 -2.70 -26.72
N PHE A 376 -9.51 -2.90 -28.04
CA PHE A 376 -9.64 -4.21 -28.68
C PHE A 376 -8.34 -4.75 -29.30
N ALA A 377 -7.24 -3.99 -29.29
CA ALA A 377 -5.93 -4.42 -29.81
C ALA A 377 -5.40 -5.69 -29.15
N SER A 378 -5.73 -5.91 -27.87
CA SER A 378 -5.27 -7.08 -27.10
C SER A 378 -5.93 -8.40 -27.50
N VAL A 379 -6.99 -8.38 -28.32
CA VAL A 379 -7.82 -9.56 -28.62
C VAL A 379 -7.35 -10.31 -29.88
N GLY A 380 -6.50 -9.71 -30.73
CA GLY A 380 -6.14 -10.29 -32.04
C GLY A 380 -4.70 -10.08 -32.52
N GLY A 381 -3.85 -9.41 -31.75
CA GLY A 381 -2.49 -9.02 -32.19
C GLY A 381 -1.44 -10.15 -32.28
N ALA A 382 -1.82 -11.42 -32.41
CA ALA A 382 -0.88 -12.55 -32.46
C ALA A 382 -0.90 -13.38 -33.76
N GLU A 383 -1.81 -13.13 -34.70
CA GLU A 383 -1.89 -13.96 -35.93
C GLU A 383 -1.63 -13.23 -37.26
N ALA A 384 -1.47 -11.91 -37.28
CA ALA A 384 -1.26 -11.15 -38.51
C ALA A 384 0.02 -10.32 -38.45
N GLU A 385 1.18 -10.98 -38.57
CA GLU A 385 2.45 -10.49 -39.16
C GLU A 385 3.63 -11.35 -38.67
N SER A 386 3.82 -12.55 -39.23
CA SER A 386 5.14 -13.22 -39.22
C SER A 386 5.25 -14.28 -40.31
N GLY A 387 5.28 -13.83 -41.56
CA GLY A 387 5.83 -14.60 -42.69
C GLY A 387 7.37 -14.57 -42.73
N GLY A 388 8.03 -14.63 -41.58
CA GLY A 388 9.49 -14.49 -41.49
C GLY A 388 10.06 -15.38 -40.38
N GLY A 389 10.86 -16.37 -40.78
CA GLY A 389 11.50 -17.32 -39.88
C GLY A 389 12.42 -16.65 -38.86
N GLY A 390 12.20 -16.94 -37.59
CA GLY A 390 13.06 -16.51 -36.49
C GLY A 390 12.59 -17.08 -35.16
N LYS A 391 13.18 -18.18 -34.71
CA LYS A 391 12.99 -18.75 -33.37
C LYS A 391 13.49 -17.75 -32.32
N LYS A 392 12.60 -17.04 -31.63
CA LYS A 392 12.80 -16.50 -30.26
C LYS A 392 11.48 -15.97 -29.68
N GLY A 393 11.13 -16.41 -28.47
CA GLY A 393 10.13 -15.79 -27.60
C GLY A 393 8.67 -16.23 -27.84
N ALA A 394 8.27 -17.35 -27.24
CA ALA A 394 6.86 -17.73 -27.15
C ALA A 394 6.12 -16.78 -26.21
N LYS A 395 5.50 -15.72 -26.77
CA LYS A 395 4.37 -15.03 -26.13
C LYS A 395 3.22 -16.05 -25.97
N LYS A 396 2.58 -16.02 -24.80
CA LYS A 396 1.40 -16.81 -24.38
C LYS A 396 0.56 -17.26 -25.59
N LYS A 397 0.55 -18.57 -25.88
CA LYS A 397 -0.51 -19.19 -26.69
C LYS A 397 -1.86 -18.82 -26.07
N GLY A 398 -2.83 -18.48 -26.93
CA GLY A 398 -4.15 -17.96 -26.58
C GLY A 398 -4.75 -18.60 -25.33
N SER A 399 -5.28 -17.75 -24.47
CA SER A 399 -6.01 -18.14 -23.26
C SER A 399 -7.00 -19.26 -23.60
N SER A 400 -6.97 -20.36 -22.83
CA SER A 400 -8.09 -21.29 -22.82
C SER A 400 -9.39 -20.50 -22.60
N PHE A 401 -10.49 -20.95 -23.20
CA PHE A 401 -11.82 -20.39 -22.97
C PHE A 401 -12.05 -20.22 -21.46
N GLN A 402 -12.04 -18.97 -20.98
CA GLN A 402 -12.17 -18.63 -19.56
C GLN A 402 -13.54 -18.01 -19.36
N THR A 403 -14.37 -18.64 -18.52
CA THR A 403 -15.71 -18.17 -18.21
C THR A 403 -15.67 -16.97 -17.27
N VAL A 404 -16.77 -16.22 -17.22
CA VAL A 404 -16.94 -15.09 -16.30
C VAL A 404 -16.80 -15.54 -14.84
N SER A 405 -17.40 -16.69 -14.48
CA SER A 405 -17.32 -17.27 -13.13
C SER A 405 -15.89 -17.61 -12.71
N ALA A 406 -15.06 -18.12 -13.62
CA ALA A 406 -13.68 -18.49 -13.32
C ALA A 406 -12.81 -17.25 -13.06
N LEU A 407 -12.93 -16.23 -13.92
CA LEU A 407 -12.23 -14.95 -13.74
C LEU A 407 -12.64 -14.26 -12.44
N PHE A 408 -13.94 -14.26 -12.15
CA PHE A 408 -14.49 -13.70 -10.93
C PHE A 408 -13.94 -14.39 -9.67
N ARG A 409 -13.90 -15.72 -9.65
CA ARG A 409 -13.35 -16.50 -8.54
C ARG A 409 -11.87 -16.21 -8.30
N GLU A 410 -11.08 -16.10 -9.36
CA GLU A 410 -9.66 -15.76 -9.28
C GLU A 410 -9.45 -14.37 -8.65
N ASN A 411 -10.19 -13.37 -9.14
CA ASN A 411 -10.11 -12.00 -8.62
C ASN A 411 -10.56 -11.93 -7.16
N LEU A 412 -11.65 -12.62 -6.80
CA LEU A 412 -12.13 -12.65 -5.41
C LEU A 412 -11.12 -13.34 -4.48
N ASN A 413 -10.43 -14.40 -4.92
CA ASN A 413 -9.41 -15.05 -4.11
C ASN A 413 -8.17 -14.17 -3.90
N LYS A 414 -7.76 -13.39 -4.91
CA LYS A 414 -6.73 -12.35 -4.74
C LYS A 414 -7.16 -11.30 -3.72
N LEU A 415 -8.40 -10.81 -3.80
CA LEU A 415 -8.95 -9.87 -2.81
C LEU A 415 -8.88 -10.44 -1.40
N MET A 416 -9.37 -11.67 -1.20
CA MET A 416 -9.39 -12.30 0.12
C MET A 416 -7.99 -12.52 0.69
N SER A 417 -7.01 -12.84 -0.17
CA SER A 417 -5.61 -12.93 0.23
C SER A 417 -5.06 -11.58 0.71
N ASN A 418 -5.34 -10.51 -0.02
CA ASN A 418 -4.93 -9.15 0.34
C ASN A 418 -5.59 -8.67 1.62
N LEU A 419 -6.88 -8.97 1.83
CA LEU A 419 -7.57 -8.62 3.07
C LEU A 419 -6.98 -9.34 4.28
N ARG A 420 -6.64 -10.62 4.15
CA ARG A 420 -6.04 -11.44 5.22
C ARG A 420 -4.64 -10.97 5.62
N SER A 421 -3.88 -10.32 4.74
CA SER A 421 -2.57 -9.76 5.07
C SER A 421 -2.62 -8.37 5.71
N THR A 422 -3.81 -7.77 5.81
CA THR A 422 -4.02 -6.43 6.39
C THR A 422 -4.73 -6.49 7.74
N HIS A 423 -4.72 -5.37 8.47
CA HIS A 423 -5.52 -5.21 9.68
C HIS A 423 -6.89 -4.60 9.32
N PRO A 424 -8.01 -5.35 9.42
CA PRO A 424 -9.30 -4.88 8.96
C PRO A 424 -9.99 -3.96 9.98
N HIS A 425 -10.61 -2.89 9.47
CA HIS A 425 -11.53 -2.05 10.22
C HIS A 425 -12.92 -2.13 9.57
N PHE A 426 -13.94 -2.45 10.34
CA PHE A 426 -15.29 -2.70 9.83
C PHE A 426 -16.23 -1.52 10.10
N VAL A 427 -17.01 -1.13 9.08
CA VAL A 427 -18.13 -0.20 9.18
C VAL A 427 -19.38 -0.91 8.69
N ARG A 428 -20.39 -1.07 9.56
CA ARG A 428 -21.65 -1.72 9.20
C ARG A 428 -22.73 -0.69 8.92
N CYS A 429 -23.11 -0.59 7.66
CA CYS A 429 -24.22 0.24 7.22
C CYS A 429 -25.52 -0.57 7.35
N LEU A 430 -26.56 0.05 7.92
CA LEU A 430 -27.89 -0.56 8.03
C LEU A 430 -28.86 0.24 7.17
N ILE A 431 -29.70 -0.47 6.41
CA ILE A 431 -30.75 0.14 5.61
C ILE A 431 -31.91 0.48 6.56
N PRO A 432 -32.30 1.75 6.71
CA PRO A 432 -33.36 2.13 7.63
C PRO A 432 -34.75 1.79 7.09
N ASN A 433 -34.97 1.88 5.78
CA ASN A 433 -36.24 1.56 5.11
C ASN A 433 -36.00 1.30 3.61
N GLU A 434 -36.88 0.53 2.97
CA GLU A 434 -36.76 0.24 1.52
C GLU A 434 -37.27 1.38 0.64
N THR A 435 -38.12 2.25 1.18
CA THR A 435 -38.69 3.39 0.45
C THR A 435 -37.68 4.52 0.16
N LYS A 436 -36.45 4.41 0.67
CA LYS A 436 -35.37 5.42 0.57
C LYS A 436 -35.78 6.79 1.14
N THR A 437 -36.72 6.82 2.08
CA THR A 437 -37.23 8.05 2.69
C THR A 437 -36.34 8.46 3.88
N PRO A 438 -35.76 9.66 3.90
CA PRO A 438 -34.94 10.10 5.02
C PRO A 438 -35.79 10.22 6.30
N GLY A 439 -35.26 9.73 7.43
CA GLY A 439 -35.93 9.79 8.74
C GLY A 439 -36.97 8.71 9.01
N ALA A 440 -37.41 7.95 7.99
CA ALA A 440 -38.26 6.78 8.18
C ALA A 440 -37.42 5.56 8.60
N MET A 441 -37.93 4.73 9.52
CA MET A 441 -37.23 3.52 9.96
C MET A 441 -38.19 2.35 10.17
N GLU A 442 -37.93 1.26 9.45
CA GLU A 442 -38.65 -0.01 9.50
C GLU A 442 -37.95 -0.94 10.48
N HIS A 443 -38.60 -1.15 11.63
CA HIS A 443 -38.00 -1.86 12.75
C HIS A 443 -37.74 -3.35 12.43
N GLU A 444 -38.64 -4.00 11.69
CA GLU A 444 -38.49 -5.41 11.31
C GLU A 444 -37.31 -5.64 10.37
N LEU A 445 -37.15 -4.76 9.37
CA LEU A 445 -36.02 -4.78 8.43
C LEU A 445 -34.68 -4.59 9.15
N VAL A 446 -34.62 -3.63 10.07
CA VAL A 446 -33.40 -3.36 10.84
C VAL A 446 -33.10 -4.52 11.80
N LEU A 447 -34.12 -5.08 12.45
CA LEU A 447 -33.96 -6.22 13.35
C LEU A 447 -33.44 -7.46 12.60
N HIS A 448 -33.95 -7.71 11.40
CA HIS A 448 -33.47 -8.77 10.51
C HIS A 448 -31.98 -8.57 10.16
N GLN A 449 -31.61 -7.36 9.72
CA GLN A 449 -30.21 -7.03 9.40
C GLN A 449 -29.26 -7.18 10.61
N LEU A 450 -29.67 -6.74 11.81
CA LEU A 450 -28.87 -6.86 13.02
C LEU A 450 -28.56 -8.32 13.39
N ARG A 451 -29.50 -9.23 13.13
CA ARG A 451 -29.35 -10.67 13.36
C ARG A 451 -28.46 -11.31 12.30
N CYS A 452 -28.79 -11.12 11.03
CA CYS A 452 -28.05 -11.74 9.92
C CYS A 452 -26.59 -11.27 9.86
N ASN A 453 -26.34 -9.98 10.09
CA ASN A 453 -24.97 -9.46 10.11
C ASN A 453 -24.18 -9.94 11.35
N GLY A 454 -24.80 -10.57 12.35
CA GLY A 454 -24.11 -10.96 13.58
C GLY A 454 -23.64 -9.76 14.40
N VAL A 455 -24.41 -8.66 14.39
CA VAL A 455 -24.08 -7.44 15.16
C VAL A 455 -24.23 -7.69 16.65
N LEU A 456 -25.25 -8.44 17.05
CA LEU A 456 -25.52 -8.75 18.46
C LEU A 456 -24.39 -9.60 19.05
N GLU A 457 -23.90 -10.58 18.30
CA GLU A 457 -22.77 -11.44 18.64
C GLU A 457 -21.47 -10.62 18.70
N GLY A 458 -21.26 -9.73 17.71
CA GLY A 458 -20.16 -8.75 17.69
C GLY A 458 -20.12 -7.86 18.95
N ILE A 459 -21.27 -7.32 19.37
CA ILE A 459 -21.36 -6.51 20.58
C ILE A 459 -21.10 -7.36 21.82
N ARG A 460 -21.61 -8.59 21.86
CA ARG A 460 -21.42 -9.51 22.99
C ARG A 460 -19.94 -9.83 23.21
N ILE A 461 -19.17 -10.08 22.13
CA ILE A 461 -17.74 -10.33 22.24
C ILE A 461 -16.97 -9.05 22.60
N CYS A 462 -17.28 -7.91 21.98
CA CYS A 462 -16.59 -6.64 22.28
C CYS A 462 -16.82 -6.16 23.72
N ARG A 463 -17.99 -6.47 24.30
CA ARG A 463 -18.33 -6.13 25.70
C ARG A 463 -17.64 -7.04 26.72
N LYS A 464 -17.54 -8.34 26.42
CA LYS A 464 -16.89 -9.31 27.30
C LYS A 464 -15.37 -9.29 27.16
N GLY A 465 -14.88 -9.16 25.92
CA GLY A 465 -13.47 -9.17 25.55
C GLY A 465 -12.78 -7.82 25.75
N PHE A 466 -11.58 -7.74 25.20
CA PHE A 466 -10.65 -6.62 25.32
C PHE A 466 -10.18 -6.20 23.92
N PRO A 467 -10.98 -5.41 23.19
CA PRO A 467 -10.78 -5.14 21.76
C PRO A 467 -9.52 -4.32 21.46
N SER A 468 -8.90 -3.70 22.45
CA SER A 468 -7.70 -2.89 22.25
C SER A 468 -6.50 -3.49 22.97
N ARG A 469 -5.35 -3.54 22.30
CA ARG A 469 -4.12 -4.15 22.81
C ARG A 469 -2.89 -3.35 22.43
N ILE A 470 -1.94 -3.25 23.35
CA ILE A 470 -0.69 -2.51 23.17
C ILE A 470 0.47 -3.38 23.67
N LEU A 471 1.59 -3.39 22.92
CA LEU A 471 2.82 -4.03 23.36
C LEU A 471 3.38 -3.34 24.61
N TYR A 472 3.97 -4.10 25.52
CA TYR A 472 4.49 -3.52 26.77
C TYR A 472 5.53 -2.42 26.56
N ALA A 473 6.40 -2.55 25.56
CA ALA A 473 7.41 -1.53 25.25
C ALA A 473 6.76 -0.20 24.83
N ASP A 474 5.78 -0.28 23.93
CA ASP A 474 5.03 0.88 23.43
C ASP A 474 4.20 1.51 24.55
N PHE A 475 3.53 0.70 25.36
CA PHE A 475 2.74 1.18 26.50
C PHE A 475 3.61 1.95 27.50
N LYS A 476 4.74 1.35 27.90
CA LYS A 476 5.72 1.98 28.78
C LYS A 476 6.22 3.31 28.19
N GLN A 477 6.63 3.32 26.93
CA GLN A 477 7.16 4.52 26.28
C GLN A 477 6.11 5.62 26.17
N ARG A 478 4.88 5.27 25.80
CA ARG A 478 3.79 6.20 25.53
C ARG A 478 3.22 6.83 26.79
N TYR A 479 3.00 6.03 27.84
CA TYR A 479 2.30 6.45 29.04
C TYR A 479 3.21 6.77 30.24
N LYS A 480 4.54 6.61 30.14
CA LYS A 480 5.49 7.01 31.21
C LYS A 480 5.29 8.46 31.68
N VAL A 481 4.85 9.35 30.79
CA VAL A 481 4.59 10.77 31.11
C VAL A 481 3.46 10.97 32.13
N LEU A 482 2.51 10.04 32.22
CA LEU A 482 1.40 10.12 33.17
C LEU A 482 1.90 10.08 34.61
N ASN A 483 2.87 9.21 34.89
CA ASN A 483 3.51 9.12 36.19
C ASN A 483 4.99 8.69 36.08
N ALA A 484 5.87 9.67 35.90
CA ALA A 484 7.31 9.44 35.79
C ALA A 484 7.91 8.84 37.08
N SER A 485 7.29 9.07 38.25
CA SER A 485 7.78 8.56 39.54
C SER A 485 7.60 7.06 39.72
N ALA A 486 6.63 6.45 39.00
CA ALA A 486 6.37 5.01 39.05
C ALA A 486 7.50 4.18 38.42
N ILE A 487 8.31 4.78 37.55
CA ILE A 487 9.44 4.13 36.85
C ILE A 487 10.72 4.92 37.13
N PRO A 488 11.52 4.53 38.15
CA PRO A 488 12.77 5.21 38.50
C PRO A 488 13.75 5.33 37.33
N GLU A 489 14.36 6.50 37.15
CA GLU A 489 15.36 6.72 36.10
C GLU A 489 16.66 5.96 36.40
N GLY A 490 17.26 5.34 35.37
CA GLY A 490 18.54 4.64 35.47
C GLY A 490 18.49 3.15 35.84
N GLN A 491 17.32 2.59 36.18
CA GLN A 491 17.15 1.15 36.39
C GLN A 491 16.48 0.48 35.18
N PHE A 492 17.10 -0.56 34.64
CA PHE A 492 16.44 -1.41 33.63
C PHE A 492 15.33 -2.23 34.31
N ILE A 493 14.10 -1.78 34.13
CA ILE A 493 12.89 -2.52 34.53
C ILE A 493 12.29 -3.14 33.27
N ASP A 494 12.08 -4.45 33.33
CA ASP A 494 11.35 -5.22 32.33
C ASP A 494 10.04 -4.52 31.92
N SER A 495 9.76 -4.49 30.62
CA SER A 495 8.67 -3.69 30.07
C SER A 495 7.30 -4.11 30.61
N LYS A 496 7.09 -5.40 30.89
CA LYS A 496 5.86 -5.90 31.49
C LYS A 496 5.71 -5.40 32.93
N LYS A 497 6.71 -5.62 33.77
CA LYS A 497 6.71 -5.14 35.17
C LYS A 497 6.58 -3.62 35.27
N ALA A 498 7.21 -2.88 34.36
CA ALA A 498 7.10 -1.42 34.30
C ALA A 498 5.68 -0.99 33.94
N SER A 499 5.04 -1.67 32.99
CA SER A 499 3.65 -1.39 32.60
C SER A 499 2.65 -1.75 33.70
N GLU A 500 2.87 -2.86 34.42
CA GLU A 500 2.07 -3.25 35.59
C GLU A 500 2.14 -2.21 36.70
N LYS A 501 3.34 -1.75 37.06
CA LYS A 501 3.53 -0.68 38.05
C LYS A 501 2.93 0.65 37.61
N LEU A 502 3.09 1.00 36.34
CA LEU A 502 2.55 2.25 35.80
C LEU A 502 1.02 2.24 35.84
N LEU A 503 0.37 1.19 35.35
CA LEU A 503 -1.09 1.05 35.40
C LEU A 503 -1.62 1.02 36.82
N GLY A 504 -0.97 0.28 37.73
CA GLY A 504 -1.36 0.25 39.14
C GLY A 504 -1.12 1.56 39.90
N SER A 505 -0.36 2.50 39.33
CA SER A 505 -0.15 3.84 39.90
C SER A 505 -1.14 4.89 39.38
N ILE A 506 -1.89 4.56 38.33
CA ILE A 506 -2.88 5.43 37.72
C ILE A 506 -4.25 4.98 38.26
N ASP A 507 -5.10 5.95 38.61
CA ASP A 507 -6.44 5.67 39.13
C ASP A 507 -7.39 5.23 38.00
N VAL A 508 -7.28 3.96 37.60
CA VAL A 508 -8.13 3.31 36.59
C VAL A 508 -8.70 2.01 37.14
N ASP A 509 -9.89 1.64 36.65
CA ASP A 509 -10.55 0.40 37.05
C ASP A 509 -9.76 -0.84 36.58
N HIS A 510 -9.25 -1.62 37.55
CA HIS A 510 -8.46 -2.83 37.29
C HIS A 510 -9.23 -3.96 36.59
N THR A 511 -10.56 -3.87 36.48
CA THR A 511 -11.36 -4.85 35.73
C THR A 511 -11.41 -4.56 34.23
N GLN A 512 -11.01 -3.35 33.82
CA GLN A 512 -11.08 -2.89 32.44
C GLN A 512 -9.81 -3.21 31.62
N TYR A 513 -8.80 -3.82 32.23
CA TYR A 513 -7.62 -4.30 31.52
C TYR A 513 -7.17 -5.68 32.00
N LYS A 514 -6.40 -6.37 31.16
CA LYS A 514 -5.78 -7.67 31.45
C LYS A 514 -4.36 -7.72 30.91
N PHE A 515 -3.49 -8.42 31.63
CA PHE A 515 -2.10 -8.64 31.23
C PHE A 515 -1.96 -9.95 30.48
N GLY A 516 -1.48 -9.89 29.25
CA GLY A 516 -1.04 -11.06 28.49
C GLY A 516 0.44 -11.38 28.71
N HIS A 517 0.96 -12.29 27.91
CA HIS A 517 2.39 -12.63 27.87
C HIS A 517 3.24 -11.50 27.31
N THR A 518 2.84 -10.89 26.19
CA THR A 518 3.61 -9.86 25.48
C THR A 518 2.90 -8.51 25.37
N LYS A 519 1.58 -8.48 25.58
CA LYS A 519 0.74 -7.30 25.43
C LYS A 519 -0.13 -7.06 26.66
N VAL A 520 -0.57 -5.82 26.81
CA VAL A 520 -1.67 -5.44 27.72
C VAL A 520 -2.93 -5.20 26.90
N PHE A 521 -4.05 -5.68 27.42
CA PHE A 521 -5.36 -5.71 26.79
C PHE A 521 -6.32 -4.79 27.55
N PHE A 522 -7.13 -4.01 26.84
CA PHE A 522 -8.02 -2.99 27.38
C PHE A 522 -9.44 -3.16 26.85
N LYS A 523 -10.42 -2.85 27.70
CA LYS A 523 -11.80 -2.66 27.27
C LYS A 523 -11.94 -1.38 26.45
N ALA A 524 -12.98 -1.36 25.62
CA ALA A 524 -13.33 -0.18 24.83
C ALA A 524 -13.49 1.05 25.75
N GLY A 525 -12.91 2.17 25.34
CA GLY A 525 -12.96 3.44 26.09
C GLY A 525 -11.77 3.70 27.03
N LEU A 526 -11.19 2.67 27.65
CA LEU A 526 -10.11 2.87 28.64
C LEU A 526 -8.83 3.48 28.02
N ILE A 527 -8.45 3.08 26.81
CA ILE A 527 -7.34 3.73 26.09
C ILE A 527 -7.65 5.19 25.81
N GLY A 528 -8.89 5.53 25.44
CA GLY A 528 -9.30 6.91 25.21
C GLY A 528 -9.12 7.76 26.46
N LEU A 529 -9.51 7.24 27.63
CA LEU A 529 -9.28 7.89 28.91
C LEU A 529 -7.78 8.07 29.20
N LEU A 530 -6.95 7.05 28.97
CA LEU A 530 -5.50 7.13 29.16
C LEU A 530 -4.84 8.15 28.22
N GLU A 531 -5.33 8.29 26.99
CA GLU A 531 -4.87 9.33 26.06
C GLU A 531 -5.30 10.72 26.49
N GLU A 532 -6.54 10.90 26.95
CA GLU A 532 -7.02 12.20 27.47
C GLU A 532 -6.18 12.67 28.66
N MET A 533 -5.95 11.77 29.64
CA MET A 533 -5.06 12.05 30.78
C MET A 533 -3.64 12.42 30.33
N ARG A 534 -3.16 11.80 29.24
CA ARG A 534 -1.82 12.02 28.69
C ARG A 534 -1.75 13.35 27.97
N ASP A 535 -2.75 13.69 27.17
CA ASP A 535 -2.85 14.94 26.44
C ASP A 535 -2.94 16.13 27.39
N ASP A 536 -3.66 16.01 28.52
CA ASP A 536 -3.67 17.04 29.56
C ASP A 536 -2.28 17.30 30.15
N LYS A 537 -1.52 16.25 30.43
CA LYS A 537 -0.12 16.37 30.91
C LYS A 537 0.80 16.93 29.84
N LEU A 538 0.67 16.47 28.60
CA LEU A 538 1.47 16.95 27.48
C LEU A 538 1.15 18.40 27.17
N ALA A 539 -0.10 18.85 27.22
CA ALA A 539 -0.49 20.24 26.99
C ALA A 539 0.23 21.18 27.97
N GLN A 540 0.32 20.82 29.25
CA GLN A 540 1.06 21.60 30.25
C GLN A 540 2.55 21.72 29.93
N LEU A 541 3.19 20.63 29.48
CA LEU A 541 4.61 20.59 29.14
C LEU A 541 4.90 21.29 27.80
N ILE A 542 4.14 20.95 26.76
CA ILE A 542 4.29 21.45 25.40
C ILE A 542 4.03 22.95 25.35
N THR A 543 3.10 23.50 26.14
CA THR A 543 2.87 24.96 26.17
C THR A 543 4.13 25.73 26.56
N ARG A 544 4.93 25.21 27.50
CA ARG A 544 6.22 25.82 27.89
C ARG A 544 7.23 25.75 26.75
N THR A 545 7.34 24.60 26.09
CA THR A 545 8.22 24.42 24.92
C THR A 545 7.79 25.32 23.76
N GLN A 546 6.50 25.40 23.46
CA GLN A 546 5.94 26.28 22.43
C GLN A 546 6.25 27.75 22.72
N ALA A 547 6.15 28.19 23.98
CA ALA A 547 6.52 29.56 24.37
C ALA A 547 8.01 29.84 24.09
N MET A 548 8.91 28.89 24.39
CA MET A 548 10.32 29.01 24.07
C MET A 548 10.58 29.05 22.56
N CYS A 549 9.95 28.16 21.78
CA CYS A 549 10.07 28.15 20.33
C CYS A 549 9.53 29.43 19.69
N ARG A 550 8.36 29.91 20.10
CA ARG A 550 7.79 31.20 19.64
C ARG A 550 8.72 32.37 19.99
N GLY A 551 9.26 32.38 21.21
CA GLY A 551 10.23 33.39 21.63
C GLY A 551 11.52 33.35 20.80
N PHE A 552 12.04 32.16 20.49
CA PHE A 552 13.20 31.98 19.63
C PHE A 552 12.93 32.48 18.20
N LEU A 553 11.84 32.02 17.57
CA LEU A 553 11.46 32.44 16.22
C LEU A 553 11.26 33.95 16.13
N MET A 554 10.60 34.55 17.12
CA MET A 554 10.39 36.00 17.16
C MET A 554 11.71 36.77 17.33
N ARG A 555 12.66 36.27 18.13
CA ARG A 555 13.99 36.90 18.24
C ARG A 555 14.77 36.84 16.93
N VAL A 556 14.70 35.71 16.21
CA VAL A 556 15.32 35.56 14.89
C VAL A 556 14.68 36.51 13.88
N GLU A 557 13.34 36.57 13.82
CA GLU A 557 12.64 37.47 12.91
C GLU A 557 12.87 38.94 13.28
N PHE A 558 12.88 39.28 14.57
CA PHE A 558 13.19 40.63 15.05
C PHE A 558 14.58 41.10 14.63
N LYS A 559 15.59 40.21 14.67
CA LYS A 559 16.92 40.52 14.16
C LYS A 559 16.88 40.87 12.66
N LYS A 560 16.17 40.08 11.85
CA LYS A 560 15.97 40.39 10.42
C LYS A 560 15.22 41.71 10.21
N MET A 561 14.22 42.02 11.03
CA MET A 561 13.50 43.29 10.97
C MET A 561 14.42 44.48 11.28
N MET A 562 15.29 44.35 12.29
CA MET A 562 16.29 45.37 12.64
C MET A 562 17.34 45.56 11.53
N GLU A 563 17.85 44.47 10.96
CA GLU A 563 18.77 44.51 9.80
C GLU A 563 18.12 45.19 8.59
N ARG A 564 16.84 44.90 8.30
CA ARG A 564 16.07 45.58 7.25
C ARG A 564 15.94 47.08 7.54
N ARG A 565 15.64 47.46 8.78
CA ARG A 565 15.52 48.87 9.19
C ARG A 565 16.83 49.63 8.99
N GLU A 566 17.96 49.09 9.45
CA GLU A 566 19.28 49.70 9.26
C GLU A 566 19.66 49.79 7.77
N SER A 567 19.37 48.72 7.00
CA SER A 567 19.59 48.71 5.55
C SER A 567 18.77 49.78 4.84
N ILE A 568 17.50 50.00 5.25
CA ILE A 568 16.64 51.06 4.70
C ILE A 568 17.25 52.44 4.98
N PHE A 569 17.73 52.72 6.20
CA PHE A 569 18.38 54.00 6.50
C PHE A 569 19.66 54.21 5.70
N CYS A 570 20.49 53.18 5.59
CA CYS A 570 21.71 53.20 4.78
C CYS A 570 21.39 53.51 3.31
N ILE A 571 20.40 52.81 2.72
CA ILE A 571 19.97 53.04 1.33
C ILE A 571 19.42 54.46 1.16
N GLN A 572 18.53 54.92 2.05
CA GLN A 572 17.95 56.26 1.98
C GLN A 572 19.01 57.36 2.08
N TYR A 573 19.95 57.22 3.01
CA TYR A 573 21.05 58.17 3.19
C TYR A 573 21.97 58.19 1.97
N ASN A 574 22.41 57.02 1.49
CA ASN A 574 23.29 56.91 0.33
C ASN A 574 22.63 57.41 -0.95
N VAL A 575 21.34 57.14 -1.18
CA VAL A 575 20.60 57.69 -2.32
C VAL A 575 20.52 59.21 -2.25
N ARG A 576 20.22 59.79 -1.09
CA ARG A 576 20.21 61.25 -0.90
C ARG A 576 21.59 61.87 -1.13
N SER A 577 22.63 61.29 -0.54
CA SER A 577 24.02 61.73 -0.71
C SER A 577 24.48 61.61 -2.17
N PHE A 578 24.20 60.48 -2.83
CA PHE A 578 24.50 60.27 -4.24
C PHE A 578 23.77 61.28 -5.12
N MET A 579 22.48 61.55 -4.88
CA MET A 579 21.75 62.56 -5.65
C MET A 579 22.36 63.96 -5.54
N ASN A 580 22.96 64.31 -4.39
CA ASN A 580 23.66 65.58 -4.18
C ASN A 580 25.04 65.62 -4.85
N VAL A 581 25.75 64.49 -4.87
CA VAL A 581 27.16 64.42 -5.26
C VAL A 581 27.38 63.91 -6.70
N LYS A 582 26.38 63.30 -7.33
CA LYS A 582 26.48 62.68 -8.68
C LYS A 582 26.90 63.65 -9.79
N HIS A 583 26.71 64.95 -9.61
CA HIS A 583 27.11 65.98 -10.58
C HIS A 583 28.32 66.81 -10.12
N TRP A 584 28.93 66.47 -8.97
CA TRP A 584 30.04 67.24 -8.40
C TRP A 584 31.38 66.91 -9.11
N PRO A 585 32.10 67.89 -9.68
CA PRO A 585 33.31 67.63 -10.48
C PRO A 585 34.44 66.91 -9.72
N TRP A 586 34.59 67.17 -8.42
CA TRP A 586 35.62 66.53 -7.58
C TRP A 586 35.35 65.05 -7.29
N MET A 587 34.09 64.60 -7.30
CA MET A 587 33.73 63.18 -7.19
C MET A 587 34.23 62.38 -8.39
N LYS A 588 34.20 63.00 -9.58
CA LYS A 588 34.71 62.43 -10.84
C LYS A 588 36.24 62.24 -10.79
N LEU A 589 36.95 63.18 -10.17
CA LEU A 589 38.40 63.14 -9.97
C LEU A 589 38.82 62.12 -8.90
N ASN A 590 38.02 61.95 -7.84
CA ASN A 590 38.28 60.99 -6.75
C ASN A 590 38.08 59.52 -7.18
N MET A 591 37.30 59.27 -8.24
CA MET A 591 37.22 57.93 -8.86
C MET A 591 38.52 57.53 -9.58
N GLU A 592 39.41 58.46 -9.90
CA GLU A 592 40.74 58.15 -10.44
C GLU A 592 41.75 57.81 -9.31
N SER A 593 41.50 58.23 -8.06
CA SER A 593 42.39 57.95 -6.91
C SER A 593 42.10 56.63 -6.18
N VAL A 594 41.51 55.65 -6.88
CA VAL A 594 41.12 54.31 -6.38
C VAL A 594 42.32 53.43 -5.93
N SER A 595 43.56 53.94 -6.02
CA SER A 595 44.79 53.27 -5.57
C SER A 595 44.77 52.81 -4.09
N LYS A 596 44.05 53.50 -3.19
CA LYS A 596 43.86 53.04 -1.78
C LYS A 596 42.87 51.89 -1.61
N ALA A 597 42.12 51.51 -2.66
CA ALA A 597 41.21 50.36 -2.64
C ALA A 597 41.97 49.01 -2.65
N LYS A 598 43.26 49.00 -3.01
CA LYS A 598 44.08 47.78 -3.14
C LYS A 598 44.22 46.99 -1.82
N ALA A 599 44.40 47.67 -0.68
CA ALA A 599 44.55 47.00 0.62
C ALA A 599 43.23 46.38 1.15
N ASN A 600 42.09 47.00 0.83
CA ASN A 600 40.77 46.41 1.12
C ASN A 600 40.45 45.26 0.16
N LEU A 601 40.87 45.36 -1.11
CA LEU A 601 40.77 44.26 -2.08
C LEU A 601 41.61 43.05 -1.66
N GLU A 602 42.82 43.23 -1.14
CA GLU A 602 43.66 42.12 -0.66
C GLU A 602 43.05 41.41 0.55
N LYS A 603 42.45 42.14 1.51
CA LYS A 603 41.71 41.52 2.64
C LYS A 603 40.45 40.79 2.16
N MET A 604 39.73 41.37 1.20
CA MET A 604 38.55 40.76 0.58
C MET A 604 38.94 39.48 -0.18
N CYS A 605 40.03 39.51 -0.96
CA CYS A 605 40.54 38.34 -1.67
C CYS A 605 40.93 37.22 -0.71
N ARG A 606 41.61 37.51 0.40
CA ARG A 606 41.92 36.48 1.42
C ARG A 606 40.68 35.88 2.05
N SER A 607 39.68 36.71 2.40
CA SER A 607 38.41 36.22 2.93
C SER A 607 37.64 35.38 1.91
N LEU A 608 37.71 35.74 0.62
CA LEU A 608 37.09 34.99 -0.47
C LEU A 608 37.84 33.67 -0.73
N GLU A 609 39.16 33.66 -0.59
CA GLU A 609 40.00 32.45 -0.67
C GLU A 609 39.65 31.46 0.45
N ASP A 610 39.50 31.93 1.69
CA ASP A 610 39.09 31.11 2.84
C ASP A 610 37.66 30.55 2.64
N GLN A 611 36.72 31.38 2.20
CA GLN A 611 35.35 30.94 1.88
C GLN A 611 35.32 29.93 0.72
N LEU A 612 36.15 30.13 -0.31
CA LEU A 612 36.25 29.22 -1.44
C LEU A 612 36.84 27.87 -1.02
N SER A 613 37.84 27.87 -0.12
CA SER A 613 38.38 26.65 0.49
C SER A 613 37.33 25.89 1.29
N GLU A 614 36.56 26.57 2.14
CA GLU A 614 35.48 25.95 2.93
C GLU A 614 34.38 25.37 2.02
N ILE A 615 33.95 26.11 1.00
CA ILE A 615 32.96 25.63 0.02
C ILE A 615 33.49 24.39 -0.71
N LYS A 616 34.76 24.39 -1.12
CA LYS A 616 35.38 23.26 -1.81
C LYS A 616 35.43 22.01 -0.93
N THR A 617 35.77 22.15 0.35
CA THR A 617 35.72 21.01 1.29
C THR A 617 34.31 20.45 1.46
N LYS A 618 33.29 21.31 1.57
CA LYS A 618 31.88 20.89 1.65
C LYS A 618 31.41 20.25 0.35
N GLU A 619 31.84 20.75 -0.80
CA GLU A 619 31.56 20.17 -2.12
C GLU A 619 32.13 18.75 -2.22
N GLU A 620 33.38 18.53 -1.78
CA GLU A 620 34.01 17.21 -1.77
C GLU A 620 33.29 16.23 -0.82
N GLU A 621 32.84 16.67 0.35
CA GLU A 621 32.04 15.85 1.29
C GLU A 621 30.66 15.52 0.71
N GLN A 622 29.98 16.49 0.11
CA GLN A 622 28.71 16.27 -0.57
C GLN A 622 28.87 15.33 -1.76
N GLN A 623 29.94 15.45 -2.53
CA GLN A 623 30.23 14.57 -3.66
C GLN A 623 30.48 13.13 -3.22
N ARG A 624 31.19 12.91 -2.10
CA ARG A 624 31.32 11.57 -1.49
C ARG A 624 29.96 11.01 -1.09
N THR A 625 29.15 11.82 -0.41
CA THR A 625 27.80 11.41 0.01
C THR A 625 26.90 11.06 -1.20
N ILE A 626 26.95 11.85 -2.27
CA ILE A 626 26.24 11.57 -3.52
C ILE A 626 26.71 10.25 -4.15
N ASN A 627 28.02 9.99 -4.14
CA ASN A 627 28.57 8.74 -4.66
C ASN A 627 28.10 7.54 -3.84
N ASP A 628 28.10 7.63 -2.51
CA ASP A 628 27.66 6.57 -1.61
C ASP A 628 26.16 6.27 -1.79
N ILE A 629 25.31 7.31 -1.84
CA ILE A 629 23.87 7.17 -2.10
C ILE A 629 23.62 6.60 -3.50
N SER A 630 24.39 7.02 -4.50
CA SER A 630 24.28 6.50 -5.87
C SER A 630 24.66 5.02 -5.94
N ALA A 631 25.70 4.61 -5.22
CA ALA A 631 26.10 3.20 -5.10
C ALA A 631 25.01 2.38 -4.40
N GLN A 632 24.43 2.89 -3.31
CA GLN A 632 23.33 2.22 -2.61
C GLN A 632 22.08 2.10 -3.51
N ARG A 633 21.74 3.16 -4.24
CA ARG A 633 20.65 3.15 -5.22
C ARG A 633 20.90 2.11 -6.31
N ALA A 634 22.12 2.00 -6.83
CA ALA A 634 22.48 1.01 -7.83
C ALA A 634 22.32 -0.42 -7.27
N ARG A 635 22.77 -0.69 -6.03
CA ARG A 635 22.56 -1.99 -5.36
C ARG A 635 21.09 -2.35 -5.24
N LEU A 636 20.28 -1.44 -4.71
CA LEU A 636 18.83 -1.66 -4.56
C LEU A 636 18.14 -1.86 -5.92
N GLN A 637 18.60 -1.18 -6.96
CA GLN A 637 18.07 -1.35 -8.31
C GLN A 637 18.45 -2.72 -8.91
N THR A 638 19.66 -3.22 -8.63
CA THR A 638 20.07 -4.58 -8.98
C THR A 638 19.22 -5.62 -8.23
N GLU A 639 19.06 -5.48 -6.90
CA GLU A 639 18.21 -6.37 -6.10
C GLU A 639 16.76 -6.36 -6.61
N SER A 640 16.19 -5.19 -6.92
CA SER A 640 14.86 -5.09 -7.52
C SER A 640 14.75 -5.80 -8.87
N GLY A 641 15.81 -5.75 -9.69
CA GLY A 641 15.90 -6.49 -10.94
C GLY A 641 15.98 -8.01 -10.72
N GLU A 642 16.75 -8.45 -9.73
CA GLU A 642 16.85 -9.86 -9.34
C GLU A 642 15.51 -10.40 -8.81
N TYR A 643 14.82 -9.65 -7.94
CA TYR A 643 13.47 -10.01 -7.48
C TYR A 643 12.47 -10.07 -8.63
N SER A 644 12.50 -9.11 -9.56
CA SER A 644 11.66 -9.16 -10.77
C SER A 644 11.94 -10.43 -11.59
N ARG A 645 13.22 -10.79 -11.77
CA ARG A 645 13.61 -12.01 -12.47
C ARG A 645 13.15 -13.27 -11.74
N GLN A 646 13.28 -13.32 -10.42
CA GLN A 646 12.78 -14.43 -9.62
C GLN A 646 11.26 -14.56 -9.73
N VAL A 647 10.51 -13.45 -9.74
CA VAL A 647 9.06 -13.46 -9.96
C VAL A 647 8.74 -14.03 -11.34
N GLU A 648 9.43 -13.58 -12.40
CA GLU A 648 9.25 -14.13 -13.75
C GLU A 648 9.58 -15.64 -13.82
N GLU A 649 10.68 -16.07 -13.19
CA GLU A 649 11.06 -17.49 -13.12
C GLU A 649 9.99 -18.32 -12.38
N LYS A 650 9.47 -17.80 -11.26
CA LYS A 650 8.40 -18.44 -10.49
C LYS A 650 7.10 -18.48 -11.29
N ASP A 651 6.75 -17.43 -12.03
CA ASP A 651 5.57 -17.39 -12.91
C ASP A 651 5.68 -18.38 -14.07
N VAL A 652 6.87 -18.53 -14.66
CA VAL A 652 7.16 -19.56 -15.67
C VAL A 652 7.02 -20.95 -15.05
N LEU A 653 7.54 -21.16 -13.84
CA LEU A 653 7.43 -22.44 -13.14
C LEU A 653 5.96 -22.76 -12.80
N ILE A 654 5.20 -21.79 -12.28
CA ILE A 654 3.76 -21.92 -12.02
C ILE A 654 3.01 -22.26 -13.31
N SER A 655 3.37 -21.62 -14.42
CA SER A 655 2.78 -21.90 -15.74
C SER A 655 3.10 -23.31 -16.24
N GLN A 656 4.34 -23.78 -16.04
CA GLN A 656 4.75 -25.15 -16.37
C GLN A 656 4.02 -26.18 -15.51
N LEU A 657 3.96 -25.94 -14.20
CA LEU A 657 3.23 -26.79 -13.25
C LEU A 657 1.73 -26.81 -13.56
N SER A 658 1.13 -25.68 -13.93
CA SER A 658 -0.28 -25.62 -14.32
C SER A 658 -0.56 -26.40 -15.60
N ARG A 659 0.31 -26.32 -16.61
CA ARG A 659 0.20 -27.17 -17.82
C ARG A 659 0.38 -28.64 -17.50
N GLY A 660 1.35 -28.98 -16.66
CA GLY A 660 1.57 -30.36 -16.19
C GLY A 660 0.35 -30.90 -15.47
N LYS A 661 -0.23 -30.10 -14.55
CA LYS A 661 -1.48 -30.41 -13.86
C LYS A 661 -2.63 -30.64 -14.85
N GLN A 662 -2.82 -29.77 -15.86
CA GLN A 662 -3.84 -29.96 -16.89
C GLN A 662 -3.61 -31.23 -17.71
N ALA A 663 -2.37 -31.51 -18.11
CA ALA A 663 -2.03 -32.72 -18.85
C ALA A 663 -2.30 -33.99 -18.03
N PHE A 664 -1.94 -34.00 -16.75
CA PHE A 664 -2.27 -35.11 -15.84
C PHE A 664 -3.77 -35.22 -15.61
N THR A 665 -4.49 -34.11 -15.51
CA THR A 665 -5.96 -34.12 -15.36
C THR A 665 -6.61 -34.73 -16.61
N GLN A 666 -6.15 -34.36 -17.81
CA GLN A 666 -6.61 -34.95 -19.07
C GLN A 666 -6.28 -36.43 -19.17
N GLN A 667 -5.08 -36.86 -18.75
CA GLN A 667 -4.72 -38.28 -18.70
C GLN A 667 -5.62 -39.05 -17.73
N ILE A 668 -5.94 -38.48 -16.57
CA ILE A 668 -6.86 -39.10 -15.61
C ILE A 668 -8.27 -39.23 -16.22
N GLU A 669 -8.77 -38.19 -16.90
CA GLU A 669 -10.07 -38.26 -17.58
C GLU A 669 -10.08 -39.26 -18.75
N GLU A 670 -9.01 -39.33 -19.53
CA GLU A 670 -8.88 -40.28 -20.64
C GLU A 670 -8.77 -41.72 -20.14
N LEU A 671 -8.00 -41.97 -19.07
CA LEU A 671 -7.94 -43.27 -18.40
C LEU A 671 -9.29 -43.66 -17.79
N LYS A 672 -10.00 -42.71 -17.17
CA LYS A 672 -11.37 -42.96 -16.68
C LYS A 672 -12.32 -43.31 -17.81
N ARG A 673 -12.26 -42.59 -18.95
CA ARG A 673 -13.11 -42.89 -20.12
C ARG A 673 -12.78 -44.25 -20.71
N HIS A 674 -11.49 -44.59 -20.82
CA HIS A 674 -11.07 -45.93 -21.25
C HIS A 674 -11.60 -47.02 -20.32
N LEU A 675 -11.50 -46.81 -19.01
CA LEU A 675 -12.02 -47.76 -18.02
C LEU A 675 -13.55 -47.91 -18.13
N GLU A 676 -14.28 -46.80 -18.34
CA GLU A 676 -15.73 -46.83 -18.56
C GLU A 676 -16.12 -47.53 -19.87
N GLU A 677 -15.40 -47.28 -20.97
CA GLU A 677 -15.59 -47.96 -22.25
C GLU A 677 -15.30 -49.46 -22.15
N GLU A 678 -14.27 -49.86 -21.40
CA GLU A 678 -13.89 -51.26 -21.19
C GLU A 678 -14.92 -51.99 -20.30
N ILE A 679 -15.39 -51.35 -19.23
CA ILE A 679 -16.49 -51.85 -18.41
C ILE A 679 -17.76 -52.03 -19.26
N LYS A 680 -18.07 -51.07 -20.13
CA LYS A 680 -19.25 -51.14 -21.02
C LYS A 680 -19.12 -52.24 -22.06
N ALA A 681 -17.96 -52.39 -22.69
CA ALA A 681 -17.70 -53.47 -23.65
C ALA A 681 -17.77 -54.85 -22.99
N SER A 682 -17.26 -54.98 -21.75
CA SER A 682 -17.39 -56.20 -20.96
C SER A 682 -18.84 -56.51 -20.61
N LEU A 683 -19.63 -55.48 -20.25
CA LEU A 683 -21.06 -55.60 -20.00
C LEU A 683 -21.83 -56.06 -21.25
N GLU A 684 -21.61 -55.42 -22.40
CA GLU A 684 -22.22 -55.80 -23.68
C GLU A 684 -21.84 -57.22 -24.10
N HIS A 685 -20.59 -57.64 -23.83
CA HIS A 685 -20.14 -59.00 -24.09
C HIS A 685 -20.86 -60.04 -23.22
N GLU A 686 -21.04 -59.76 -21.92
CA GLU A 686 -21.80 -60.63 -21.02
C GLU A 686 -23.30 -60.64 -21.34
N GLU A 687 -23.90 -59.50 -21.69
CA GLU A 687 -25.28 -59.43 -22.19
C GLU A 687 -25.46 -60.25 -23.47
N GLY A 688 -24.49 -60.22 -24.39
CA GLY A 688 -24.49 -61.05 -25.60
C GLY A 688 -24.40 -62.55 -25.31
N LYS A 689 -23.63 -62.97 -24.29
CA LYS A 689 -23.61 -64.37 -23.83
C LYS A 689 -24.94 -64.78 -23.22
N ILE A 690 -25.54 -63.92 -22.39
CA ILE A 690 -26.86 -64.16 -21.81
C ILE A 690 -27.91 -64.31 -22.93
N LEU A 691 -27.86 -63.47 -23.96
CA LEU A 691 -28.78 -63.55 -25.09
C LEU A 691 -28.61 -64.84 -25.91
N ARG A 692 -27.36 -65.29 -26.14
CA ARG A 692 -27.10 -66.60 -26.78
C ARG A 692 -27.62 -67.75 -25.94
N LEU A 693 -27.36 -67.73 -24.63
CA LEU A 693 -27.86 -68.75 -23.71
C LEU A 693 -29.39 -68.74 -23.65
N GLN A 694 -30.04 -67.58 -23.73
CA GLN A 694 -31.50 -67.48 -23.83
C GLN A 694 -32.03 -68.02 -25.16
N LEU A 695 -31.34 -67.78 -26.27
CA LEU A 695 -31.70 -68.33 -27.58
C LEU A 695 -31.52 -69.85 -27.62
N GLU A 696 -30.40 -70.38 -27.13
CA GLU A 696 -30.16 -71.81 -26.98
C GLU A 696 -31.20 -72.46 -26.07
N LEU A 697 -31.53 -71.83 -24.93
CA LEU A 697 -32.58 -72.29 -24.04
C LEU A 697 -33.94 -72.33 -24.73
N ASN A 698 -34.30 -71.32 -25.51
CA ASN A 698 -35.54 -71.29 -26.28
C ASN A 698 -35.54 -72.32 -27.42
N GLN A 699 -34.39 -72.59 -28.03
CA GLN A 699 -34.25 -73.59 -29.09
C GLN A 699 -34.37 -75.01 -28.53
N VAL A 700 -33.71 -75.30 -27.40
CA VAL A 700 -33.88 -76.55 -26.65
C VAL A 700 -35.32 -76.71 -26.18
N LYS A 701 -35.96 -75.63 -25.72
CA LYS A 701 -37.38 -75.66 -25.33
C LYS A 701 -38.27 -76.00 -26.53
N SER A 702 -38.04 -75.37 -27.69
CA SER A 702 -38.74 -75.70 -28.93
C SER A 702 -38.49 -77.13 -29.40
N GLU A 703 -37.27 -77.66 -29.27
CA GLU A 703 -36.96 -79.04 -29.62
C GLU A 703 -37.63 -80.04 -28.67
N ILE A 704 -37.71 -79.71 -27.38
CA ILE A 704 -38.46 -80.50 -26.40
C ILE A 704 -39.95 -80.47 -26.72
N ASP A 705 -40.53 -79.30 -26.99
CA ASP A 705 -41.94 -79.17 -27.37
C ASP A 705 -42.24 -79.92 -28.69
N ARG A 706 -41.32 -79.91 -29.66
CA ARG A 706 -41.43 -80.70 -30.89
C ARG A 706 -41.33 -82.20 -30.64
N LYS A 707 -40.40 -82.65 -29.78
CA LYS A 707 -40.29 -84.06 -29.38
C LYS A 707 -41.50 -84.53 -28.60
N ILE A 708 -42.12 -83.67 -27.79
CA ILE A 708 -43.38 -83.96 -27.09
C ILE A 708 -44.50 -84.10 -28.12
N ALA A 709 -44.62 -83.17 -29.07
CA ALA A 709 -45.63 -83.25 -30.13
C ALA A 709 -45.46 -84.48 -31.05
N GLU A 710 -44.22 -84.82 -31.45
CA GLU A 710 -43.91 -86.04 -32.22
C GLU A 710 -44.28 -87.30 -31.41
N LYS A 711 -44.02 -87.30 -30.09
CA LYS A 711 -44.39 -88.42 -29.21
C LYS A 711 -45.90 -88.52 -28.98
N ASP A 712 -46.61 -87.40 -28.90
CA ASP A 712 -48.08 -87.39 -28.80
C ASP A 712 -48.73 -87.88 -30.12
N GLU A 713 -48.19 -87.52 -31.28
CA GLU A 713 -48.61 -88.07 -32.58
C GLU A 713 -48.28 -89.57 -32.71
N GLU A 714 -47.12 -90.03 -32.26
CA GLU A 714 -46.76 -91.47 -32.22
C GLU A 714 -47.68 -92.26 -31.28
N ILE A 715 -48.05 -91.71 -30.12
CA ILE A 715 -48.98 -92.33 -29.17
C ILE A 715 -50.39 -92.42 -29.78
N ASP A 716 -50.84 -91.38 -30.49
CA ASP A 716 -52.15 -91.41 -31.17
C ASP A 716 -52.15 -92.29 -32.42
N GLN A 717 -51.02 -92.45 -33.10
CA GLN A 717 -50.83 -93.43 -34.19
C GLN A 717 -50.81 -94.87 -33.64
N MET A 718 -50.11 -95.12 -32.52
CA MET A 718 -50.07 -96.43 -31.86
C MET A 718 -51.43 -96.83 -31.28
N LYS A 719 -52.19 -95.92 -30.68
CA LYS A 719 -53.57 -96.20 -30.22
C LYS A 719 -54.50 -96.59 -31.37
N ARG A 720 -54.32 -95.98 -32.56
CA ARG A 720 -55.11 -96.30 -33.77
C ARG A 720 -54.68 -97.62 -34.44
N ASN A 721 -53.40 -97.97 -34.36
CA ASN A 721 -52.86 -99.21 -34.94
C ASN A 721 -52.99 -100.43 -34.01
N HIS A 722 -52.92 -100.25 -32.70
CA HIS A 722 -53.14 -101.33 -31.71
C HIS A 722 -54.59 -101.82 -31.66
N LEU A 723 -55.55 -101.02 -32.10
CA LEU A 723 -56.95 -101.46 -32.19
C LEU A 723 -57.22 -102.42 -33.38
N ARG A 724 -56.28 -102.58 -34.34
CA ARG A 724 -56.47 -103.44 -35.53
C ARG A 724 -55.57 -104.67 -35.59
N ILE A 725 -54.61 -104.82 -34.67
CA ILE A 725 -53.70 -105.99 -34.60
C ILE A 725 -54.14 -106.99 -33.51
N VAL A 726 -55.13 -106.64 -32.68
CA VAL A 726 -55.80 -107.56 -31.74
C VAL A 726 -56.62 -108.66 -32.46
N GLU A 727 -56.87 -108.53 -33.77
CA GLU A 727 -57.56 -109.53 -34.61
C GLU A 727 -56.64 -110.41 -35.47
N SER A 728 -55.33 -110.43 -35.18
CA SER A 728 -54.40 -111.44 -35.69
C SER A 728 -53.64 -112.11 -34.54
N MET A 729 -54.40 -112.54 -33.53
CA MET A 729 -54.08 -113.77 -32.82
C MET A 729 -53.76 -114.83 -33.89
N GLN A 730 -52.57 -115.43 -33.86
CA GLN A 730 -52.51 -116.88 -33.73
C GLN A 730 -51.04 -117.35 -33.71
N SER A 731 -50.76 -118.18 -32.71
CA SER A 731 -50.14 -119.49 -32.94
C SER A 731 -48.63 -119.68 -32.88
N THR A 732 -47.85 -118.93 -32.09
CA THR A 732 -46.61 -119.58 -31.57
C THR A 732 -46.14 -119.06 -30.22
N LEU A 733 -47.10 -119.15 -29.31
CA LEU A 733 -47.02 -119.31 -27.86
C LEU A 733 -46.05 -120.43 -27.37
N ASP A 734 -45.17 -121.00 -28.21
CA ASP A 734 -44.33 -122.16 -27.86
C ASP A 734 -42.83 -121.87 -27.72
N ALA A 735 -42.36 -120.63 -27.91
CA ALA A 735 -40.94 -120.29 -27.70
C ALA A 735 -40.67 -119.53 -26.38
N GLU A 736 -41.70 -118.98 -25.74
CA GLU A 736 -41.55 -117.95 -24.69
C GLU A 736 -41.29 -118.51 -23.27
N ILE A 737 -41.45 -119.81 -23.06
CA ILE A 737 -41.29 -120.43 -21.73
C ILE A 737 -39.81 -120.67 -21.37
N ARG A 738 -38.85 -120.48 -22.29
CA ARG A 738 -37.41 -120.69 -22.01
C ARG A 738 -36.56 -119.42 -21.83
N SER A 739 -37.02 -118.24 -22.25
CA SER A 739 -36.28 -116.96 -22.14
C SER A 739 -36.49 -116.21 -20.82
N ARG A 740 -37.60 -116.49 -20.12
CA ARG A 740 -38.06 -115.72 -18.95
C ARG A 740 -37.15 -115.84 -17.71
N ASN A 741 -36.37 -116.91 -17.57
CA ASN A 741 -35.54 -117.16 -16.37
C ASN A 741 -34.12 -116.57 -16.43
N GLU A 742 -33.59 -116.25 -17.62
CA GLU A 742 -32.35 -115.45 -17.77
C GLU A 742 -32.63 -113.95 -17.68
N ALA A 743 -33.75 -113.48 -18.25
CA ALA A 743 -34.18 -112.09 -18.18
C ALA A 743 -34.48 -111.63 -16.73
N LEU A 744 -34.97 -112.52 -15.86
CA LEU A 744 -35.24 -112.20 -14.45
C LEU A 744 -33.97 -112.09 -13.58
N ARG A 745 -32.88 -112.78 -13.94
CA ARG A 745 -31.56 -112.60 -13.29
C ARG A 745 -30.87 -111.32 -13.76
N LEU A 746 -30.95 -111.00 -15.05
CA LEU A 746 -30.42 -109.75 -15.59
C LEU A 746 -31.19 -108.53 -15.06
N LYS A 747 -32.52 -108.64 -14.94
CA LYS A 747 -33.37 -107.58 -14.36
C LYS A 747 -33.01 -107.27 -12.91
N LYS A 748 -32.78 -108.27 -12.05
CA LYS A 748 -32.35 -108.02 -10.66
C LYS A 748 -30.94 -107.44 -10.55
N LYS A 749 -30.04 -107.79 -11.49
CA LYS A 749 -28.70 -107.19 -11.56
C LYS A 749 -28.76 -105.74 -12.05
N MET A 750 -29.56 -105.46 -13.09
CA MET A 750 -29.80 -104.11 -13.60
C MET A 750 -30.59 -103.24 -12.62
N GLU A 751 -31.51 -103.78 -11.81
CA GLU A 751 -32.16 -103.02 -10.72
C GLU A 751 -31.14 -102.67 -9.61
N GLY A 752 -30.16 -103.54 -9.35
CA GLY A 752 -29.03 -103.25 -8.45
C GLY A 752 -28.08 -102.19 -9.03
N ASP A 753 -27.61 -102.38 -10.26
CA ASP A 753 -26.73 -101.44 -10.97
C ASP A 753 -27.42 -100.08 -11.17
N LEU A 754 -28.74 -100.06 -11.41
CA LEU A 754 -29.52 -98.83 -11.55
C LEU A 754 -29.70 -98.11 -10.21
N ASN A 755 -29.98 -98.82 -9.12
CA ASN A 755 -29.96 -98.21 -7.78
C ASN A 755 -28.56 -97.70 -7.41
N GLU A 756 -27.50 -98.41 -7.78
CA GLU A 756 -26.11 -98.01 -7.51
C GLU A 756 -25.71 -96.78 -8.34
N ILE A 757 -26.12 -96.71 -9.61
CA ILE A 757 -25.95 -95.52 -10.47
C ILE A 757 -26.84 -94.37 -9.97
N GLU A 758 -28.06 -94.61 -9.49
CA GLU A 758 -28.95 -93.57 -8.97
C GLU A 758 -28.41 -92.97 -7.66
N ILE A 759 -27.84 -93.81 -6.79
CA ILE A 759 -27.11 -93.37 -5.60
C ILE A 759 -25.83 -92.63 -6.00
N GLN A 760 -25.06 -93.11 -6.98
CA GLN A 760 -23.87 -92.43 -7.48
C GLN A 760 -24.21 -91.08 -8.14
N LEU A 761 -25.32 -90.98 -8.87
CA LEU A 761 -25.81 -89.75 -9.50
C LEU A 761 -26.31 -88.78 -8.44
N SER A 762 -27.04 -89.25 -7.43
CA SER A 762 -27.45 -88.43 -6.28
C SER A 762 -26.25 -87.93 -5.48
N HIS A 763 -25.22 -88.76 -5.32
CA HIS A 763 -23.98 -88.40 -4.64
C HIS A 763 -23.15 -87.40 -5.47
N ALA A 764 -23.06 -87.61 -6.79
CA ALA A 764 -22.39 -86.71 -7.72
C ALA A 764 -23.12 -85.36 -7.81
N ASN A 765 -24.45 -85.34 -7.85
CA ASN A 765 -25.25 -84.11 -7.83
C ASN A 765 -25.12 -83.36 -6.51
N ARG A 766 -25.07 -84.07 -5.37
CA ARG A 766 -24.81 -83.46 -4.08
C ARG A 766 -23.39 -82.89 -3.99
N GLN A 767 -22.38 -83.60 -4.48
CA GLN A 767 -21.01 -83.09 -4.58
C GLN A 767 -20.91 -81.89 -5.53
N ALA A 768 -21.63 -81.89 -6.65
CA ALA A 768 -21.68 -80.76 -7.57
C ALA A 768 -22.34 -79.53 -6.93
N ALA A 769 -23.42 -79.71 -6.16
CA ALA A 769 -24.07 -78.63 -5.43
C ALA A 769 -23.20 -78.08 -4.28
N GLU A 770 -22.51 -78.95 -3.54
CA GLU A 770 -21.53 -78.56 -2.51
C GLU A 770 -20.32 -77.83 -3.15
N ALA A 771 -19.83 -78.31 -4.29
CA ALA A 771 -18.75 -77.65 -5.05
C ALA A 771 -19.18 -76.27 -5.58
N GLN A 772 -20.41 -76.11 -6.09
CA GLN A 772 -20.95 -74.82 -6.51
C GLN A 772 -21.14 -73.85 -5.34
N LYS A 773 -21.57 -74.34 -4.17
CA LYS A 773 -21.67 -73.52 -2.95
C LYS A 773 -20.28 -73.08 -2.47
N ASN A 774 -19.31 -73.98 -2.47
CA ASN A 774 -17.92 -73.66 -2.14
C ASN A 774 -17.32 -72.67 -3.13
N LEU A 775 -17.59 -72.82 -4.44
CA LEU A 775 -17.16 -71.86 -5.45
C LEU A 775 -17.72 -70.45 -5.19
N ARG A 776 -19.01 -70.33 -4.87
CA ARG A 776 -19.62 -69.02 -4.52
C ARG A 776 -19.02 -68.42 -3.25
N ASN A 777 -18.78 -69.23 -2.22
CA ASN A 777 -18.14 -68.78 -0.99
C ASN A 777 -16.70 -68.30 -1.25
N THR A 778 -15.91 -69.07 -2.01
CA THR A 778 -14.55 -68.70 -2.40
C THR A 778 -14.54 -67.46 -3.29
N GLN A 779 -15.51 -67.29 -4.19
CA GLN A 779 -15.68 -66.05 -4.98
C GLN A 779 -16.02 -64.84 -4.11
N GLY A 780 -16.84 -65.00 -3.06
CA GLY A 780 -17.09 -63.96 -2.08
C GLY A 780 -15.83 -63.55 -1.32
N VAL A 781 -15.09 -64.53 -0.79
CA VAL A 781 -13.82 -64.28 -0.09
C VAL A 781 -12.78 -63.65 -1.02
N LEU A 782 -12.70 -64.07 -2.28
CA LEU A 782 -11.81 -63.46 -3.28
C LEU A 782 -12.17 -61.99 -3.52
N LYS A 783 -13.47 -61.66 -3.59
CA LYS A 783 -13.94 -60.30 -3.80
C LYS A 783 -13.67 -59.40 -2.59
N ASP A 784 -13.88 -59.92 -1.39
CA ASP A 784 -13.57 -59.19 -0.15
C ASP A 784 -12.05 -58.97 0.01
N THR A 785 -11.23 -59.98 -0.31
CA THR A 785 -9.76 -59.84 -0.31
C THR A 785 -9.26 -58.91 -1.42
N GLN A 786 -9.92 -58.86 -2.57
CA GLN A 786 -9.63 -57.88 -3.63
C GLN A 786 -9.90 -56.44 -3.15
N ILE A 787 -11.04 -56.20 -2.50
CA ILE A 787 -11.37 -54.88 -1.92
C ILE A 787 -10.34 -54.49 -0.85
N HIS A 788 -9.96 -55.41 0.04
CA HIS A 788 -8.92 -55.17 1.03
C HIS A 788 -7.55 -54.89 0.40
N LEU A 789 -7.20 -55.54 -0.71
CA LEU A 789 -5.97 -55.27 -1.44
C LEU A 789 -6.01 -53.88 -2.10
N ASP A 790 -7.13 -53.50 -2.71
CA ASP A 790 -7.30 -52.19 -3.34
C ASP A 790 -7.26 -51.05 -2.30
N ASP A 791 -7.89 -51.24 -1.13
CA ASP A 791 -7.81 -50.30 0.00
C ASP A 791 -6.39 -50.21 0.58
N ALA A 792 -5.68 -51.35 0.68
CA ALA A 792 -4.28 -51.39 1.12
C ALA A 792 -3.35 -50.70 0.11
N LEU A 793 -3.60 -50.83 -1.19
CA LEU A 793 -2.83 -50.15 -2.24
C LEU A 793 -3.10 -48.65 -2.25
N ARG A 794 -4.36 -48.22 -2.09
CA ARG A 794 -4.72 -46.80 -1.94
C ARG A 794 -4.05 -46.17 -0.72
N THR A 795 -4.14 -46.82 0.43
CA THR A 795 -3.46 -46.33 1.64
C THR A 795 -1.94 -46.33 1.50
N GLN A 796 -1.35 -47.28 0.77
CA GLN A 796 0.07 -47.26 0.44
C GLN A 796 0.46 -46.09 -0.47
N GLU A 797 -0.39 -45.74 -1.44
CA GLU A 797 -0.18 -44.60 -2.35
C GLU A 797 -0.33 -43.26 -1.60
N ASP A 798 -1.36 -43.12 -0.76
CA ASP A 798 -1.54 -41.96 0.14
C ASP A 798 -0.33 -41.78 1.08
N LEU A 799 0.18 -42.88 1.66
CA LEU A 799 1.36 -42.85 2.52
C LEU A 799 2.62 -42.47 1.74
N LYS A 800 2.79 -42.94 0.49
CA LYS A 800 3.91 -42.51 -0.38
C LYS A 800 3.84 -41.03 -0.70
N GLU A 801 2.65 -40.50 -0.99
CA GLU A 801 2.47 -39.07 -1.21
C GLU A 801 2.75 -38.25 0.05
N GLN A 802 2.30 -38.71 1.22
CA GLN A 802 2.62 -38.08 2.50
C GLN A 802 4.12 -38.10 2.79
N VAL A 803 4.81 -39.22 2.55
CA VAL A 803 6.28 -39.30 2.70
C VAL A 803 6.97 -38.35 1.74
N ALA A 804 6.57 -38.30 0.46
CA ALA A 804 7.14 -37.35 -0.52
C ALA A 804 6.88 -35.88 -0.14
N MET A 805 5.73 -35.57 0.45
CA MET A 805 5.40 -34.23 0.96
C MET A 805 6.27 -33.87 2.17
N VAL A 806 6.46 -34.82 3.10
CA VAL A 806 7.32 -34.65 4.28
C VAL A 806 8.79 -34.50 3.88
N GLU A 807 9.28 -35.28 2.91
CA GLU A 807 10.63 -35.14 2.36
C GLU A 807 10.85 -33.79 1.69
N ARG A 808 9.88 -33.30 0.89
CA ARG A 808 9.94 -31.93 0.33
C ARG A 808 9.97 -30.88 1.43
N ARG A 809 9.14 -31.02 2.46
CA ARG A 809 9.12 -30.09 3.60
C ARG A 809 10.44 -30.15 4.39
N ALA A 810 11.01 -31.32 4.58
CA ALA A 810 12.30 -31.50 5.23
C ALA A 810 13.43 -30.85 4.42
N ASN A 811 13.44 -31.01 3.10
CA ASN A 811 14.42 -30.37 2.22
C ASN A 811 14.29 -28.84 2.20
N LEU A 812 13.06 -28.31 2.24
CA LEU A 812 12.81 -26.87 2.35
C LEU A 812 13.29 -26.33 3.70
N LEU A 813 12.98 -27.01 4.80
CA LEU A 813 13.45 -26.63 6.13
C LEU A 813 14.98 -26.71 6.24
N GLN A 814 15.60 -27.69 5.58
CA GLN A 814 17.05 -27.83 5.54
C GLN A 814 17.70 -26.67 4.77
N ALA A 815 17.12 -26.26 3.63
CA ALA A 815 17.57 -25.10 2.88
C ALA A 815 17.39 -23.80 3.68
N GLU A 816 16.27 -23.64 4.39
CA GLU A 816 16.00 -22.49 5.26
C GLU A 816 16.99 -22.45 6.43
N ILE A 817 17.35 -23.60 7.03
CA ILE A 817 18.40 -23.68 8.06
C ILE A 817 19.77 -23.29 7.51
N GLU A 818 20.12 -23.70 6.28
CA GLU A 818 21.38 -23.33 5.63
C GLU A 818 21.45 -21.84 5.31
N GLU A 819 20.35 -21.25 4.85
CA GLU A 819 20.23 -19.80 4.62
C GLU A 819 20.32 -19.02 5.93
N LEU A 820 19.63 -19.46 6.98
CA LEU A 820 19.71 -18.87 8.32
C LEU A 820 21.12 -18.98 8.92
N ARG A 821 21.84 -20.09 8.67
CA ARG A 821 23.25 -20.25 9.08
C ARG A 821 24.16 -19.28 8.34
N ALA A 822 23.98 -19.12 7.02
CA ALA A 822 24.75 -18.15 6.23
C ALA A 822 24.48 -16.71 6.69
N ALA A 823 23.22 -16.36 6.95
CA ALA A 823 22.82 -15.06 7.49
C ALA A 823 23.40 -14.82 8.89
N LEU A 824 23.41 -15.85 9.75
CA LEU A 824 24.02 -15.78 11.08
C LEU A 824 25.53 -15.54 10.98
N GLU A 825 26.24 -16.28 10.12
CA GLU A 825 27.68 -16.11 9.94
C GLU A 825 28.03 -14.71 9.39
N GLN A 826 27.22 -14.20 8.45
CA GLN A 826 27.37 -12.83 7.97
C GLN A 826 27.09 -11.80 9.06
N THR A 827 26.10 -12.03 9.91
CA THR A 827 25.77 -11.16 11.05
C THR A 827 26.90 -11.19 12.09
N GLU A 828 27.50 -12.34 12.37
CA GLU A 828 28.65 -12.45 13.27
C GLU A 828 29.88 -11.72 12.73
N ARG A 829 30.13 -11.78 11.42
CA ARG A 829 31.19 -10.99 10.78
C ARG A 829 30.93 -9.49 10.91
N CYS A 830 29.70 -9.05 10.64
CA CYS A 830 29.32 -7.64 10.81
C CYS A 830 29.43 -7.20 12.28
N ARG A 831 29.03 -8.04 13.24
CA ARG A 831 29.19 -7.78 14.68
C ARG A 831 30.66 -7.60 15.05
N LYS A 832 31.57 -8.45 14.57
CA LYS A 832 33.01 -8.32 14.82
C LYS A 832 33.60 -7.03 14.26
N VAL A 833 33.16 -6.62 13.06
CA VAL A 833 33.57 -5.33 12.48
C VAL A 833 33.06 -4.17 13.32
N ALA A 834 31.79 -4.20 13.74
CA ALA A 834 31.22 -3.16 14.59
C ALA A 834 31.87 -3.11 15.99
N GLU A 835 32.27 -4.25 16.55
CA GLU A 835 33.03 -4.31 17.81
C GLU A 835 34.42 -3.71 17.66
N GLN A 836 35.10 -3.96 16.54
CA GLN A 836 36.38 -3.32 16.24
C GLN A 836 36.23 -1.81 16.06
N GLU A 837 35.23 -1.34 15.31
CA GLU A 837 34.95 0.09 15.15
C GLU A 837 34.61 0.77 16.48
N LEU A 838 33.89 0.07 17.37
CA LEU A 838 33.59 0.57 18.72
C LEU A 838 34.86 0.67 19.58
N MET A 839 35.77 -0.29 19.46
CA MET A 839 37.07 -0.27 20.15
C MET A 839 37.92 0.90 19.65
N ASP A 840 38.06 1.06 18.33
CA ASP A 840 38.80 2.16 17.71
C ASP A 840 38.20 3.53 18.08
N ALA A 841 36.86 3.64 18.11
CA ALA A 841 36.16 4.84 18.55
C ALA A 841 36.40 5.13 20.03
N SER A 842 36.43 4.09 20.89
CA SER A 842 36.70 4.23 22.32
C SER A 842 38.14 4.69 22.58
N GLU A 843 39.12 4.17 21.84
CA GLU A 843 40.51 4.63 21.87
C GLU A 843 40.62 6.10 21.43
N ARG A 844 39.90 6.48 20.36
CA ARG A 844 39.84 7.87 19.89
C ARG A 844 39.23 8.80 20.93
N VAL A 845 38.17 8.36 21.62
CA VAL A 845 37.56 9.12 22.72
C VAL A 845 38.53 9.28 23.89
N GLN A 846 39.29 8.24 24.27
CA GLN A 846 40.32 8.35 25.31
C GLN A 846 41.45 9.31 24.91
N LEU A 847 41.90 9.26 23.66
CA LEU A 847 42.92 10.19 23.14
C LEU A 847 42.40 11.64 23.19
N LEU A 848 41.18 11.87 22.71
CA LEU A 848 40.54 13.18 22.77
C LEU A 848 40.33 13.65 24.22
N HIS A 849 39.96 12.76 25.14
CA HIS A 849 39.83 13.07 26.56
C HIS A 849 41.17 13.51 27.16
N THR A 850 42.25 12.82 26.81
CA THR A 850 43.61 13.16 27.25
C THR A 850 44.07 14.50 26.67
N GLN A 851 43.82 14.75 25.38
CA GLN A 851 44.10 16.03 24.73
C GLN A 851 43.28 17.17 25.36
N ASN A 852 42.01 16.94 25.63
CA ASN A 852 41.13 17.95 26.24
C ASN A 852 41.56 18.26 27.67
N THR A 853 42.00 17.26 28.44
CA THR A 853 42.58 17.46 29.78
C THR A 853 43.87 18.29 29.70
N SER A 854 44.74 18.03 28.72
CA SER A 854 45.94 18.83 28.47
C SER A 854 45.58 20.29 28.11
N LEU A 855 44.60 20.49 27.22
CA LEU A 855 44.10 21.81 26.84
C LEU A 855 43.44 22.56 28.01
N ILE A 856 42.75 21.87 28.90
CA ILE A 856 42.21 22.47 30.13
C ILE A 856 43.34 22.92 31.04
N ASN A 857 44.42 22.15 31.17
CA ASN A 857 45.57 22.53 31.98
C ASN A 857 46.34 23.70 31.37
N THR A 858 46.53 23.74 30.04
CA THR A 858 47.14 24.90 29.38
C THR A 858 46.25 26.13 29.47
N LYS A 859 44.92 25.98 29.33
CA LYS A 859 43.96 27.05 29.56
C LYS A 859 44.07 27.61 30.97
N LYS A 860 44.09 26.77 32.01
CA LYS A 860 44.26 27.22 33.40
C LYS A 860 45.57 27.97 33.62
N LYS A 861 46.66 27.49 32.98
CA LYS A 861 47.96 28.17 33.03
C LYS A 861 47.88 29.55 32.37
N LEU A 862 47.30 29.64 31.18
CA LEU A 862 47.09 30.91 30.48
C LEU A 862 46.16 31.85 31.25
N GLU A 863 45.12 31.35 31.92
CA GLU A 863 44.25 32.15 32.80
C GLU A 863 45.04 32.71 34.00
N THR A 864 45.97 31.92 34.54
CA THR A 864 46.87 32.37 35.61
C THR A 864 47.85 33.44 35.11
N ASP A 865 48.46 33.20 33.94
CA ASP A 865 49.38 34.15 33.29
C ASP A 865 48.66 35.46 32.93
N ILE A 866 47.41 35.39 32.44
CA ILE A 866 46.57 36.57 32.18
C ILE A 866 46.29 37.32 33.48
N SER A 867 45.94 36.63 34.56
CA SER A 867 45.71 37.26 35.87
C SER A 867 46.98 37.93 36.40
N GLN A 868 48.16 37.32 36.18
CA GLN A 868 49.44 37.90 36.56
C GLN A 868 49.75 39.15 35.72
N ILE A 869 49.61 39.08 34.40
CA ILE A 869 49.82 40.21 33.50
C ILE A 869 48.84 41.34 33.81
N GLN A 870 47.59 41.03 34.19
CA GLN A 870 46.63 42.04 34.64
C GLN A 870 47.10 42.75 35.90
N SER A 871 47.64 42.03 36.88
CA SER A 871 48.24 42.62 38.09
C SER A 871 49.46 43.50 37.75
N GLU A 872 50.36 43.01 36.91
CA GLU A 872 51.54 43.78 36.47
C GLU A 872 51.14 45.02 35.65
N MET A 873 50.07 44.92 34.87
CA MET A 873 49.49 46.05 34.14
C MET A 873 48.87 47.08 35.09
N GLU A 874 48.17 46.65 36.15
CA GLU A 874 47.65 47.56 37.18
C GLU A 874 48.77 48.26 37.94
N ASP A 875 49.84 47.54 38.30
CA ASP A 875 51.02 48.10 38.96
C ASP A 875 51.72 49.14 38.07
N THR A 876 51.94 48.82 36.79
CA THR A 876 52.54 49.77 35.83
C THR A 876 51.66 50.98 35.55
N ILE A 877 50.33 50.82 35.52
CA ILE A 877 49.39 51.95 35.43
C ILE A 877 49.50 52.84 36.68
N GLN A 878 49.61 52.24 37.87
CA GLN A 878 49.77 52.98 39.11
C GLN A 878 51.10 53.71 39.18
N GLU A 879 52.20 53.09 38.73
CA GLU A 879 53.50 53.74 38.59
C GLU A 879 53.48 54.90 37.61
N ALA A 880 52.81 54.73 36.45
CA ALA A 880 52.65 55.80 35.46
C ALA A 880 51.86 56.99 36.04
N ARG A 881 50.79 56.74 36.81
CA ARG A 881 50.04 57.79 37.52
C ARG A 881 50.89 58.51 38.57
N ASN A 882 51.66 57.77 39.35
CA ASN A 882 52.57 58.36 40.35
C ASN A 882 53.66 59.21 39.69
N ALA A 883 54.17 58.78 38.53
CA ALA A 883 55.11 59.56 37.73
C ALA A 883 54.46 60.83 37.15
N GLU A 884 53.20 60.73 36.69
CA GLU A 884 52.43 61.87 36.21
C GLU A 884 52.16 62.90 37.32
N GLU A 885 51.82 62.47 38.54
CA GLU A 885 51.69 63.37 39.69
C GLU A 885 53.02 64.05 40.05
N LYS A 886 54.13 63.32 40.04
CA LYS A 886 55.47 63.91 40.27
C LYS A 886 55.81 64.93 39.18
N ALA A 887 55.51 64.63 37.92
CA ALA A 887 55.72 65.56 36.81
C ALA A 887 54.85 66.82 36.95
N LYS A 888 53.57 66.68 37.32
CA LYS A 888 52.68 67.82 37.60
C LYS A 888 53.22 68.67 38.74
N LYS A 889 53.68 68.05 39.82
CA LYS A 889 54.27 68.75 40.97
C LYS A 889 55.52 69.54 40.59
N ALA A 890 56.43 68.91 39.82
CA ALA A 890 57.62 69.58 39.30
C ALA A 890 57.29 70.74 38.34
N ILE A 891 56.23 70.63 37.54
CA ILE A 891 55.75 71.72 36.68
C ILE A 891 55.22 72.89 37.51
N THR A 892 54.45 72.63 38.57
CA THR A 892 54.01 73.69 39.50
C THR A 892 55.18 74.33 40.24
N ASP A 893 56.14 73.54 40.73
CA ASP A 893 57.31 74.08 41.44
C ASP A 893 58.18 74.93 40.49
N ALA A 894 58.35 74.51 39.23
CA ALA A 894 59.04 75.30 38.21
C ALA A 894 58.31 76.60 37.86
N ALA A 895 56.97 76.59 37.83
CA ALA A 895 56.17 77.79 37.62
C ALA A 895 56.30 78.78 38.79
N MET A 896 56.30 78.29 40.04
CA MET A 896 56.53 79.11 41.22
C MET A 896 57.95 79.70 41.26
N MET A 897 58.98 78.90 40.95
CA MET A 897 60.35 79.40 40.84
C MET A 897 60.50 80.45 39.73
N ALA A 898 59.81 80.27 38.59
CA ALA A 898 59.82 81.27 37.53
C ALA A 898 59.19 82.60 37.98
N GLU A 899 58.15 82.54 38.82
CA GLU A 899 57.49 83.72 39.38
C GLU A 899 58.32 84.39 40.50
N GLU A 900 59.02 83.62 41.33
CA GLU A 900 60.01 84.13 42.28
C GLU A 900 61.21 84.77 41.57
N LEU A 901 61.74 84.13 40.53
CA LEU A 901 62.82 84.68 39.72
C LEU A 901 62.41 86.00 39.04
N LYS A 902 61.15 86.10 38.60
CA LYS A 902 60.61 87.33 38.04
C LYS A 902 60.52 88.44 39.09
N LYS A 903 60.05 88.13 40.31
CA LYS A 903 60.07 89.08 41.43
C LYS A 903 61.49 89.53 41.77
N GLU A 904 62.45 88.61 41.75
CA GLU A 904 63.85 88.92 42.05
C GLU A 904 64.53 89.73 40.92
N GLN A 905 64.13 89.51 39.67
CA GLN A 905 64.53 90.38 38.56
C GLN A 905 63.94 91.80 38.69
N ASP A 906 62.69 91.92 39.12
CA ASP A 906 62.05 93.21 39.35
C ASP A 906 62.68 93.97 40.55
N THR A 907 63.01 93.28 41.64
CA THR A 907 63.75 93.86 42.78
C THR A 907 65.17 94.24 42.40
N SER A 908 65.87 93.40 41.63
CA SER A 908 67.21 93.70 41.08
C SER A 908 67.18 94.93 40.17
N ALA A 909 66.21 95.02 39.25
CA ALA A 909 66.03 96.18 38.39
C ALA A 909 65.69 97.45 39.19
N HIS A 910 64.94 97.33 40.29
CA HIS A 910 64.70 98.45 41.21
C HIS A 910 65.98 98.89 41.93
N LEU A 911 66.77 97.94 42.44
CA LEU A 911 68.06 98.21 43.09
C LEU A 911 69.06 98.85 42.11
N GLU A 912 69.08 98.42 40.84
CA GLU A 912 69.94 98.99 39.82
C GLU A 912 69.57 100.45 39.49
N ARG A 913 68.26 100.78 39.44
CA ARG A 913 67.79 102.18 39.34
C ARG A 913 68.19 103.01 40.56
N MET A 914 68.06 102.43 41.76
CA MET A 914 68.43 103.10 43.01
C MET A 914 69.94 103.33 43.11
N LYS A 915 70.76 102.39 42.65
CA LYS A 915 72.21 102.55 42.50
C LYS A 915 72.55 103.67 41.53
N LYS A 916 71.88 103.74 40.37
CA LYS A 916 72.10 104.82 39.39
C LYS A 916 71.80 106.21 39.96
N ASN A 917 70.78 106.32 40.82
CA ASN A 917 70.46 107.55 41.54
C ASN A 917 71.53 107.88 42.61
N LEU A 918 72.03 106.88 43.34
CA LEU A 918 73.13 107.05 44.29
C LEU A 918 74.44 107.47 43.60
N ASP A 919 74.80 106.86 42.48
CA ASP A 919 75.98 107.22 41.69
C ASP A 919 75.89 108.68 41.19
N GLN A 920 74.71 109.14 40.75
CA GLN A 920 74.47 110.56 40.42
C GLN A 920 74.61 111.49 41.65
N THR A 921 74.26 111.02 42.83
CA THR A 921 74.40 111.78 44.08
C THR A 921 75.86 111.85 44.54
N GLU A 922 76.61 110.77 44.33
CA GLU A 922 78.04 110.68 44.60
C GLU A 922 78.87 111.57 43.66
N GLU A 923 78.50 111.64 42.38
CA GLU A 923 79.11 112.56 41.41
C GLU A 923 78.92 114.03 41.83
N LEU A 924 77.72 114.39 42.31
CA LEU A 924 77.42 115.72 42.83
C LEU A 924 78.22 116.04 44.12
N SER A 925 78.44 115.04 44.97
CA SER A 925 79.25 115.15 46.19
C SER A 925 80.75 115.34 45.88
N ASN A 926 81.28 114.61 44.90
CA ASN A 926 82.68 114.76 44.45
C ASN A 926 82.97 116.13 43.83
N VAL A 927 81.99 116.72 43.13
CA VAL A 927 82.08 118.12 42.66
C VAL A 927 82.09 119.12 43.82
N ASN A 928 81.37 118.86 44.90
CA ASN A 928 81.40 119.71 46.10
C ASN A 928 82.70 119.54 46.91
N LEU A 929 83.25 118.32 46.97
CA LEU A 929 84.52 118.04 47.64
C LEU A 929 85.73 118.71 46.95
N THR A 930 85.72 118.77 45.61
CA THR A 930 86.74 119.50 44.85
C THR A 930 86.66 121.02 45.03
N LYS A 931 85.46 121.58 45.23
CA LYS A 931 85.30 122.99 45.66
C LYS A 931 85.83 123.22 47.08
N PHE A 932 85.62 122.28 48.00
CA PHE A 932 86.11 122.38 49.37
C PHE A 932 87.65 122.35 49.46
N ARG A 933 88.32 121.49 48.67
CA ARG A 933 89.80 121.45 48.61
C ARG A 933 90.44 122.74 48.10
N LYS A 934 89.76 123.49 47.21
CA LYS A 934 90.24 124.80 46.77
C LYS A 934 90.19 125.84 47.89
N ILE A 935 89.11 125.85 48.68
CA ILE A 935 88.96 126.77 49.82
C ILE A 935 89.97 126.43 50.94
N GLN A 936 90.32 125.15 51.10
CA GLN A 936 91.30 124.71 52.09
C GLN A 936 92.73 125.18 51.76
N HIS A 937 93.12 125.21 50.48
CA HIS A 937 94.42 125.75 50.05
C HIS A 937 94.51 127.28 50.22
N GLU A 938 93.40 128.01 50.08
CA GLU A 938 93.37 129.46 50.36
C GLU A 938 93.49 129.77 51.86
N LEU A 939 93.14 128.82 52.74
CA LEU A 939 93.29 128.94 54.20
C LEU A 939 94.73 128.68 54.65
N GLU A 940 95.42 127.70 54.08
CA GLU A 940 96.84 127.40 54.40
C GLU A 940 97.77 128.57 54.01
N GLU A 941 97.51 129.27 52.89
CA GLU A 941 98.25 130.49 52.52
C GLU A 941 97.95 131.71 53.42
N ALA A 942 96.88 131.67 54.21
CA ALA A 942 96.56 132.69 55.21
C ALA A 942 97.22 132.39 56.56
N GLU A 943 97.36 131.10 56.94
CA GLU A 943 98.08 130.67 58.14
C GLU A 943 99.60 130.93 58.05
N GLU A 944 100.25 130.69 56.92
CA GLU A 944 101.68 131.02 56.75
C GLU A 944 101.98 132.53 56.89
N ARG A 945 101.00 133.39 56.57
CA ARG A 945 101.12 134.86 56.78
C ARG A 945 100.94 135.26 58.25
N ALA A 946 100.22 134.47 59.04
CA ALA A 946 100.05 134.70 60.47
C ALA A 946 101.30 134.28 61.28
N ASP A 947 101.93 133.15 60.93
CA ASP A 947 103.13 132.64 61.62
C ASP A 947 104.37 133.54 61.45
N ILE A 948 104.51 134.19 60.29
CA ILE A 948 105.60 135.16 60.06
C ILE A 948 105.42 136.42 60.94
N ALA A 949 104.17 136.84 61.21
CA ALA A 949 103.87 137.98 62.08
C ALA A 949 104.11 137.64 63.57
N GLU A 950 103.83 136.41 64.00
CA GLU A 950 104.05 135.97 65.38
C GLU A 950 105.55 135.80 65.73
N SER A 951 106.38 135.39 64.76
CA SER A 951 107.84 135.31 64.89
C SER A 951 108.52 136.68 65.10
N GLN A 952 107.99 137.77 64.49
CA GLN A 952 108.51 139.12 64.69
C GLN A 952 108.13 139.72 66.06
N VAL A 953 106.98 139.37 66.62
CA VAL A 953 106.53 139.85 67.94
C VAL A 953 107.29 139.16 69.08
N ASN A 954 107.64 137.88 68.94
CA ASN A 954 108.38 137.14 69.97
C ASN A 954 109.88 137.51 70.03
N LYS A 955 110.50 137.94 68.92
CA LYS A 955 111.86 138.54 68.93
C LYS A 955 111.92 139.91 69.61
N LEU A 956 110.83 140.68 69.63
CA LEU A 956 110.74 141.97 70.33
C LEU A 956 110.44 141.84 71.83
N ARG A 957 109.79 140.74 72.26
CA ARG A 957 109.47 140.47 73.69
C ARG A 957 110.63 139.86 74.49
N ALA A 958 111.57 139.13 73.86
CA ALA A 958 112.76 138.63 74.55
C ALA A 958 113.84 139.71 74.75
N LYS A 959 113.99 140.65 73.79
CA LYS A 959 114.85 141.84 73.94
C LYS A 959 114.38 142.80 75.06
N SER A 960 113.11 142.71 75.48
CA SER A 960 112.56 143.50 76.59
C SER A 960 112.82 142.90 77.99
N ARG A 961 113.32 141.66 78.11
CA ARG A 961 113.72 141.07 79.41
C ARG A 961 115.23 141.12 79.69
N GLU A 962 116.05 141.51 78.71
CA GLU A 962 117.47 141.85 78.92
C GLU A 962 117.70 143.33 79.32
N ILE A 963 116.68 144.20 79.27
CA ILE A 963 116.81 145.65 79.51
C ILE A 963 116.19 146.11 80.86
N GLY A 964 115.63 145.17 81.65
CA GLY A 964 115.26 145.40 83.06
C GLY A 964 116.32 144.98 84.09
N LYS A 965 117.45 144.41 83.65
CA LYS A 965 118.60 144.01 84.50
C LYS A 965 119.94 144.37 83.84
N LYS A 966 120.06 145.60 83.32
CA LYS A 966 121.31 146.12 82.73
C LYS A 966 121.74 147.50 83.26
N ALA A 967 121.33 147.88 84.47
CA ALA A 967 121.74 149.13 85.12
C ALA A 967 121.43 149.07 86.64
N GLU A 968 122.32 148.70 87.58
CA GLU A 968 123.74 148.29 87.56
C GLU A 968 124.10 147.44 86.33
N SER A 969 124.90 147.85 85.35
CA SER A 969 125.83 148.95 85.11
C SER A 969 125.76 149.27 83.60
N GLU A 970 125.40 150.49 83.22
CA GLU A 970 126.27 151.48 82.54
C GLU A 970 126.56 151.22 81.05
N GLU A 971 126.34 152.31 80.28
CA GLU A 971 126.61 152.54 78.85
C GLU A 971 125.84 151.73 77.79
#